data_AF-A0A913Z9X5-F1
#
_entry.id   AF-A0A913Z9X5-F1
#
_cell.length_a   1.000
_cell.length_b   1.000
_cell.length_c   1.000
_cell.angle_alpha   90.00
_cell.angle_beta   90.00
_cell.angle_gamma   90.00
#
_symmetry.space_group_name_H-M   'P 1'
#
loop_
_entity.id
_entity.type
_entity.pdbx_description
1 polymer ?
#
loop_
_entity_poly.entity_id
_entity_poly.type
_entity_poly.pdbx_seq_one_letter_code
_entity_poly.pdbx_strand_id
1 'polypeptide(L)'
;MADESPISEKEVETAKLDEKEEDTAKEGEGLKPGSGGTSKSRSPSASSRRSASPAKTPAAKAKPAEKGGAKGGKAGKPAGGKASKPKKDEVEEKPSGNDKDGIMPLFLASKTQELFGCVADVDVTEENPCKLIPKEGILQDLRTRAAVCDFFPVKQKMLDYPADEVLVVFDPDFKMGQNFYIALTEETKQRILNPPSEEGEEGAEQADGEGGGEGQEEEVVVYRYIPPEPKEWVSLGSEMDIEDEIVSESRPKIKMTIQRVRREFGTPITFTDRNADDVKDGYIECASYEDKSFNVKKVEMDYGVQAVPTYTENGTQTDWKHPRNQTTQYFPREFDKEEKNKLMESEDILNFLNHVTPRFELALQQNEIMNVFFDDWFALAEQDSTFGSKSDSHLKEYQSFTDLQFSKDKAITCIEWHPTVKGIIAVSCAERMSFDDRVDHGSKIIMNPSLILLWSFTDPIHPQILLEAPDDIFSFKFCPSDPNIIAGGCINGQVVMWDISKHADRLRSNQRGKQTKKNSMMKLHYGRGRDQPGFEDENTDQMPIIRYCAVSGIEHSHKTAISELQWVPDHMEITRMGIVVENKTGTCNQILTASTDGYIAIWDTKPPKGHTPSVDDAKQRDNPLAIATTFKHLDLTWKPTLKFPVSKIEGNGEYGVTRISIQERQGDRSVAEKQGSKASDISMSGSMGMGGSLRTGSAKDKKPLEGVTSKFFVGTEAGEFVYADWKLEKDTDSGKIQPPRPQFAKSYHDWGINTLQRSPFYKDLILAVGGWNFTLWKEGIEGGPIIHSATAPKKLTAGYWSPSRPAVFFIGRSDGNIDIWDLLDKTHEPSLSQNVSASTITQIYPWVVNSKQQLLAVSDSVGTLHILEVPWSLRHATVGELSSMTSYIEREVKRLEYIDKRQDFHVQNKRKMEAEEAEKKMVQPPEPSTEEVESKMRVGYLDYVEEEKKFLAALGLSVEPEEPLPEV
;
A
#
# COMPACT_ATOMS: atom_id res chain seq x y z
N MET A 1 37.75 -1.97 -52.63
CA MET A 1 38.57 -3.18 -52.88
C MET A 1 37.87 -4.26 -52.08
N ALA A 2 36.98 -5.00 -52.76
CA ALA A 2 37.34 -6.20 -53.52
C ALA A 2 37.65 -7.31 -52.51
N ASP A 3 36.64 -8.07 -52.10
CA ASP A 3 36.09 -9.23 -52.84
C ASP A 3 37.05 -10.43 -52.75
N GLU A 4 36.61 -11.50 -52.10
CA GLU A 4 36.60 -12.85 -52.70
C GLU A 4 35.94 -13.89 -51.76
N SER A 5 35.01 -14.63 -52.32
CA SER A 5 34.65 -16.02 -52.00
C SER A 5 34.52 -16.71 -53.36
N PRO A 6 34.75 -18.04 -53.53
CA PRO A 6 33.83 -19.06 -52.99
C PRO A 6 34.48 -20.45 -52.77
N ILE A 7 33.68 -21.52 -52.92
CA ILE A 7 33.98 -22.94 -53.25
C ILE A 7 33.71 -23.96 -52.13
N SER A 8 33.22 -25.13 -52.56
CA SER A 8 32.63 -26.21 -51.77
C SER A 8 33.03 -27.59 -52.34
N GLU A 9 33.28 -28.57 -51.46
CA GLU A 9 33.30 -30.00 -51.77
C GLU A 9 32.44 -30.70 -50.68
N LYS A 10 31.40 -31.53 -50.90
CA LYS A 10 31.04 -32.64 -51.82
C LYS A 10 31.55 -34.03 -51.43
N GLU A 11 30.80 -35.03 -51.93
CA GLU A 11 31.03 -36.50 -51.89
C GLU A 11 30.57 -37.20 -50.58
N VAL A 12 29.95 -38.40 -50.59
CA VAL A 12 29.52 -39.29 -51.71
C VAL A 12 28.39 -40.27 -51.29
N GLU A 13 27.55 -40.71 -52.27
CA GLU A 13 26.64 -41.90 -52.37
C GLU A 13 25.69 -42.29 -51.19
N THR A 14 24.40 -42.67 -51.31
CA THR A 14 23.61 -43.54 -52.23
C THR A 14 23.96 -45.04 -52.14
N ALA A 15 23.11 -46.05 -52.38
CA ALA A 15 21.74 -46.21 -52.93
C ALA A 15 21.23 -47.65 -52.56
N LYS A 16 20.01 -48.20 -52.79
CA LYS A 16 18.62 -47.81 -53.19
C LYS A 16 17.73 -49.11 -53.05
N LEU A 17 16.40 -49.03 -53.30
CA LEU A 17 15.43 -50.14 -53.61
C LEU A 17 14.79 -50.82 -52.37
N ASP A 18 13.46 -50.87 -52.18
CA ASP A 18 12.29 -51.50 -52.90
C ASP A 18 11.96 -52.91 -52.29
N GLU A 19 10.74 -53.46 -52.21
CA GLU A 19 9.40 -53.08 -52.72
C GLU A 19 8.24 -53.64 -51.81
N LYS A 20 7.02 -53.75 -52.37
CA LYS A 20 5.68 -54.24 -51.88
C LYS A 20 5.66 -55.58 -51.07
N GLU A 21 4.56 -56.09 -50.49
CA GLU A 21 3.11 -56.07 -50.86
C GLU A 21 2.14 -56.38 -49.68
N GLU A 22 0.92 -56.89 -49.95
CA GLU A 22 -0.33 -56.75 -49.16
C GLU A 22 -0.66 -57.79 -48.02
N ASP A 23 -1.62 -57.39 -47.17
CA ASP A 23 -2.82 -58.14 -46.68
C ASP A 23 -2.92 -58.95 -45.34
N THR A 24 -4.15 -58.94 -44.79
CA THR A 24 -4.82 -59.83 -43.80
C THR A 24 -4.38 -59.95 -42.31
N ALA A 25 -5.10 -59.20 -41.45
CA ALA A 25 -5.96 -59.68 -40.33
C ALA A 25 -5.53 -60.65 -39.18
N LYS A 26 -5.91 -60.24 -37.95
CA LYS A 26 -6.51 -60.99 -36.79
C LYS A 26 -5.71 -61.40 -35.52
N GLU A 27 -6.41 -61.17 -34.38
CA GLU A 27 -6.44 -61.89 -33.05
C GLU A 27 -5.35 -61.67 -31.96
N GLY A 28 -5.77 -61.75 -30.68
CA GLY A 28 -4.96 -61.67 -29.42
C GLY A 28 -4.81 -60.25 -28.80
N GLU A 29 -5.69 -59.77 -27.90
CA GLU A 29 -5.85 -60.03 -26.44
C GLU A 29 -4.80 -59.42 -25.47
N GLY A 30 -5.28 -58.63 -24.50
CA GLY A 30 -4.51 -58.06 -23.37
C GLY A 30 -5.34 -57.07 -22.51
N LEU A 31 -5.43 -57.28 -21.18
CA LEU A 31 -6.28 -56.52 -20.22
C LEU A 31 -5.50 -55.33 -19.59
N LYS A 32 -6.06 -54.14 -19.30
CA LYS A 32 -7.08 -53.71 -18.28
C LYS A 32 -6.69 -54.03 -16.81
N PRO A 33 -7.18 -53.33 -15.75
CA PRO A 33 -8.27 -52.31 -15.65
C PRO A 33 -7.78 -50.91 -15.17
N GLY A 34 -8.61 -49.88 -14.87
CA GLY A 34 -10.05 -49.71 -15.19
C GLY A 34 -10.93 -48.71 -14.39
N SER A 35 -10.44 -47.56 -13.88
CA SER A 35 -11.22 -46.40 -13.35
C SER A 35 -11.98 -46.51 -12.00
N GLY A 36 -12.48 -45.38 -11.46
CA GLY A 36 -13.81 -45.33 -10.83
C GLY A 36 -13.94 -45.03 -9.32
N GLY A 37 -15.15 -45.11 -8.75
CA GLY A 37 -16.39 -45.37 -9.50
C GLY A 37 -17.71 -45.82 -8.81
N THR A 38 -18.11 -45.31 -7.64
CA THR A 38 -19.53 -44.91 -7.33
C THR A 38 -20.52 -45.87 -6.60
N SER A 39 -21.73 -45.40 -6.21
CA SER A 39 -22.53 -45.71 -4.97
C SER A 39 -23.55 -46.91 -4.88
N LYS A 40 -23.87 -47.44 -3.65
CA LYS A 40 -25.22 -47.84 -3.05
C LYS A 40 -25.56 -49.28 -2.49
N SER A 41 -26.03 -49.32 -1.23
CA SER A 41 -27.28 -49.97 -0.66
C SER A 41 -27.50 -51.51 -0.44
N ARG A 42 -28.24 -51.91 0.64
CA ARG A 42 -29.35 -52.94 0.69
C ARG A 42 -30.04 -53.16 2.09
N SER A 43 -31.04 -54.06 2.18
CA SER A 43 -32.07 -54.32 3.25
C SER A 43 -32.01 -55.78 3.83
N PRO A 44 -32.93 -56.37 4.68
CA PRO A 44 -34.30 -55.97 5.17
C PRO A 44 -34.79 -56.39 6.61
N SER A 45 -36.06 -56.02 6.95
CA SER A 45 -37.13 -56.83 7.63
C SER A 45 -37.71 -56.49 9.05
N ALA A 46 -39.01 -56.80 9.21
CA ALA A 46 -39.79 -57.16 10.43
C ALA A 46 -40.46 -56.11 11.39
N SER A 47 -41.76 -55.81 11.10
CA SER A 47 -42.95 -55.99 11.99
C SER A 47 -43.77 -54.78 12.53
N SER A 48 -45.12 -54.91 12.44
CA SER A 48 -46.19 -54.33 13.32
C SER A 48 -46.36 -52.79 13.42
N ARG A 49 -47.55 -52.16 13.35
CA ARG A 49 -48.98 -52.55 13.14
C ARG A 49 -49.82 -51.28 12.85
N ARG A 50 -50.80 -51.35 11.92
CA ARG A 50 -52.11 -50.58 11.85
C ARG A 50 -52.07 -49.03 11.90
N SER A 51 -52.96 -48.27 11.24
CA SER A 51 -54.11 -48.57 10.36
C SER A 51 -54.64 -47.31 9.65
N ALA A 52 -55.56 -47.51 8.68
CA ALA A 52 -56.49 -46.56 8.07
C ALA A 52 -55.99 -45.68 6.89
N SER A 53 -56.92 -45.49 5.95
CA SER A 53 -56.86 -44.77 4.65
C SER A 53 -58.17 -43.94 4.55
N PRO A 54 -58.60 -43.30 3.44
CA PRO A 54 -58.01 -43.20 2.08
C PRO A 54 -58.15 -41.80 1.41
N ALA A 55 -57.88 -41.74 0.09
CA ALA A 55 -58.43 -40.80 -0.92
C ALA A 55 -58.10 -39.29 -0.80
N LYS A 56 -57.46 -38.63 -1.77
CA LYS A 56 -57.78 -38.36 -3.20
C LYS A 56 -58.73 -37.17 -3.44
N THR A 57 -58.19 -36.25 -4.27
CA THR A 57 -58.81 -35.16 -5.07
C THR A 57 -60.07 -35.58 -5.85
N PRO A 58 -60.98 -34.63 -6.21
CA PRO A 58 -60.84 -33.88 -7.48
C PRO A 58 -61.45 -32.45 -7.56
N ALA A 59 -61.22 -31.81 -8.71
CA ALA A 59 -62.02 -30.80 -9.47
C ALA A 59 -62.86 -29.72 -8.72
N ALA A 60 -62.71 -28.40 -8.92
CA ALA A 60 -62.67 -27.58 -10.16
C ALA A 60 -64.01 -27.38 -10.90
N LYS A 61 -64.55 -26.13 -10.89
CA LYS A 61 -65.03 -25.34 -12.07
C LYS A 61 -65.81 -24.06 -11.70
N ALA A 62 -65.67 -23.06 -12.58
CA ALA A 62 -66.65 -22.02 -12.98
C ALA A 62 -67.08 -20.86 -12.02
N LYS A 63 -66.84 -19.64 -12.53
CA LYS A 63 -67.62 -18.37 -12.39
C LYS A 63 -69.14 -18.60 -12.66
N PRO A 64 -70.10 -17.75 -12.18
CA PRO A 64 -70.21 -16.35 -12.66
C PRO A 64 -70.92 -15.29 -11.77
N ALA A 65 -70.93 -14.06 -12.33
CA ALA A 65 -71.93 -12.99 -12.23
C ALA A 65 -72.05 -12.11 -10.95
N GLU A 66 -71.80 -10.81 -11.22
CA GLU A 66 -72.41 -9.58 -10.69
C GLU A 66 -73.26 -9.56 -9.39
N LYS A 67 -72.97 -8.56 -8.56
CA LYS A 67 -73.97 -7.56 -8.14
C LYS A 67 -73.31 -6.25 -7.68
N GLY A 68 -73.87 -5.11 -8.10
CA GLY A 68 -73.40 -3.79 -7.69
C GLY A 68 -73.99 -3.33 -6.34
N GLY A 69 -73.27 -2.44 -5.65
CA GLY A 69 -73.70 -1.76 -4.42
C GLY A 69 -72.89 -0.49 -4.22
N ALA A 70 -73.52 0.62 -3.82
CA ALA A 70 -72.92 1.96 -3.88
C ALA A 70 -73.04 2.76 -2.57
N LYS A 71 -72.27 3.87 -2.52
CA LYS A 71 -72.23 4.99 -1.55
C LYS A 71 -71.14 4.92 -0.46
N GLY A 72 -70.47 6.07 -0.28
CA GLY A 72 -69.61 6.38 0.85
C GLY A 72 -68.47 7.35 0.47
N GLY A 73 -68.61 8.65 0.73
CA GLY A 73 -67.55 9.62 0.41
C GLY A 73 -67.67 10.97 1.12
N LYS A 74 -66.50 11.60 1.38
CA LYS A 74 -66.22 13.01 1.76
C LYS A 74 -64.68 13.16 1.73
N ALA A 75 -64.11 14.12 0.98
CA ALA A 75 -63.74 15.51 1.37
C ALA A 75 -62.51 15.60 2.31
N GLY A 76 -61.52 16.50 2.13
CA GLY A 76 -61.34 17.55 1.12
C GLY A 76 -59.96 18.28 1.18
N LYS A 77 -59.78 19.33 0.35
CA LYS A 77 -58.60 20.27 0.24
C LYS A 77 -58.49 21.24 1.46
N PRO A 78 -57.51 22.17 1.62
CA PRO A 78 -56.38 22.68 0.77
C PRO A 78 -54.97 22.57 1.46
N ALA A 79 -53.79 22.98 0.97
CA ALA A 79 -53.24 23.85 -0.12
C ALA A 79 -52.77 25.29 0.25
N GLY A 80 -51.49 25.61 0.00
CA GLY A 80 -50.84 26.95 0.05
C GLY A 80 -49.76 27.13 1.14
N GLY A 81 -48.64 27.87 0.96
CA GLY A 81 -47.99 28.36 -0.27
C GLY A 81 -47.08 29.61 -0.12
N LYS A 82 -45.85 29.57 -0.70
CA LYS A 82 -44.87 30.68 -0.95
C LYS A 82 -44.18 31.33 0.27
N ALA A 83 -43.03 32.02 0.20
CA ALA A 83 -41.77 32.01 -0.63
C ALA A 83 -40.79 33.10 -0.02
N SER A 84 -39.61 33.55 -0.50
CA SER A 84 -38.78 33.36 -1.71
C SER A 84 -37.34 33.94 -1.53
N LYS A 85 -36.36 33.54 -2.38
CA LYS A 85 -35.11 34.28 -2.77
C LYS A 85 -33.93 34.36 -1.76
N PRO A 86 -32.70 34.73 -2.20
CA PRO A 86 -32.14 34.90 -3.57
C PRO A 86 -31.21 33.72 -4.00
N LYS A 87 -30.81 33.49 -5.27
CA LYS A 87 -30.01 34.25 -6.27
C LYS A 87 -28.56 34.57 -5.85
N LYS A 88 -27.53 34.49 -6.72
CA LYS A 88 -27.50 34.31 -8.21
C LYS A 88 -27.49 32.80 -8.61
N ASP A 89 -26.63 32.13 -9.40
CA ASP A 89 -25.42 32.47 -10.20
C ASP A 89 -25.31 31.58 -11.48
N GLU A 90 -24.20 31.67 -12.22
CA GLU A 90 -23.84 31.01 -13.50
C GLU A 90 -22.97 29.72 -13.30
N VAL A 91 -22.78 28.81 -14.27
CA VAL A 91 -22.68 28.95 -15.75
C VAL A 91 -23.61 27.97 -16.52
N GLU A 92 -24.08 28.37 -17.71
CA GLU A 92 -24.76 27.49 -18.69
C GLU A 92 -23.76 26.74 -19.57
N GLU A 93 -24.03 25.47 -19.89
CA GLU A 93 -23.80 24.95 -21.25
C GLU A 93 -25.12 24.39 -21.82
N LYS A 94 -25.26 24.42 -23.15
CA LYS A 94 -26.48 24.00 -23.87
C LYS A 94 -26.28 22.63 -24.53
N PRO A 95 -27.36 21.86 -24.72
CA PRO A 95 -27.25 20.48 -25.21
C PRO A 95 -26.86 20.42 -26.69
N SER A 96 -25.84 19.63 -27.01
CA SER A 96 -25.67 19.02 -28.33
C SER A 96 -26.73 17.91 -28.50
N GLY A 97 -27.51 18.00 -29.57
CA GLY A 97 -28.67 17.11 -29.75
C GLY A 97 -28.34 15.87 -30.57
N ASN A 98 -28.72 14.69 -30.05
CA ASN A 98 -28.93 13.47 -30.86
C ASN A 98 -30.08 12.56 -30.33
N ASP A 99 -31.01 13.13 -29.56
CA ASP A 99 -32.24 12.45 -29.08
C ASP A 99 -33.24 12.28 -30.27
N LYS A 100 -32.91 11.41 -31.24
CA LYS A 100 -33.73 11.14 -32.44
C LYS A 100 -34.10 9.68 -32.71
N ASP A 101 -33.22 8.73 -32.41
CA ASP A 101 -33.45 7.30 -32.74
C ASP A 101 -33.55 6.38 -31.50
N GLY A 102 -33.76 6.95 -30.31
CA GLY A 102 -33.88 6.19 -29.05
C GLY A 102 -32.56 5.61 -28.53
N ILE A 103 -31.43 5.96 -29.14
CA ILE A 103 -30.08 5.62 -28.67
C ILE A 103 -29.58 6.73 -27.73
N MET A 104 -28.85 6.37 -26.68
CA MET A 104 -28.19 7.33 -25.78
C MET A 104 -26.77 6.84 -25.44
N PRO A 105 -25.72 7.69 -25.54
CA PRO A 105 -24.39 7.32 -25.07
C PRO A 105 -24.37 7.13 -23.55
N LEU A 106 -23.53 6.22 -23.09
CA LEU A 106 -23.39 5.83 -21.69
C LEU A 106 -21.93 5.45 -21.38
N PHE A 107 -21.32 6.14 -20.42
CA PHE A 107 -20.01 5.77 -19.92
C PHE A 107 -20.13 4.68 -18.85
N LEU A 108 -19.48 3.53 -19.06
CA LEU A 108 -19.39 2.47 -18.04
C LEU A 108 -17.94 2.34 -17.54
N ALA A 109 -17.73 2.51 -16.24
CA ALA A 109 -16.44 2.28 -15.59
C ALA A 109 -16.17 0.77 -15.41
N SER A 110 -14.89 0.36 -15.35
CA SER A 110 -14.48 -1.06 -15.33
C SER A 110 -15.20 -1.90 -14.26
N LYS A 111 -15.36 -1.37 -13.04
CA LYS A 111 -16.08 -2.05 -11.94
C LYS A 111 -17.58 -2.24 -12.21
N THR A 112 -18.18 -1.43 -13.07
CA THR A 112 -19.57 -1.61 -13.52
C THR A 112 -19.63 -2.60 -14.70
N GLN A 113 -18.62 -2.61 -15.57
CA GLN A 113 -18.50 -3.62 -16.63
C GLN A 113 -18.32 -5.04 -16.04
N GLU A 114 -17.45 -5.20 -15.04
CA GLU A 114 -17.29 -6.42 -14.24
C GLU A 114 -18.61 -6.87 -13.58
N LEU A 115 -19.38 -5.93 -13.03
CA LEU A 115 -20.63 -6.21 -12.30
C LEU A 115 -21.75 -6.76 -13.21
N PHE A 116 -21.77 -6.38 -14.48
CA PHE A 116 -22.80 -6.78 -15.45
C PHE A 116 -22.30 -7.75 -16.53
N GLY A 117 -21.03 -8.18 -16.48
CA GLY A 117 -20.43 -9.07 -17.47
C GLY A 117 -20.40 -8.44 -18.86
N CYS A 118 -19.95 -7.19 -18.95
CA CYS A 118 -19.75 -6.47 -20.20
C CYS A 118 -18.37 -5.79 -20.26
N VAL A 119 -17.34 -6.49 -19.80
CA VAL A 119 -15.93 -6.06 -19.93
C VAL A 119 -15.54 -5.99 -21.40
N ALA A 120 -15.07 -4.81 -21.83
CA ALA A 120 -14.55 -4.61 -23.18
C ALA A 120 -13.43 -5.60 -23.51
N ASP A 121 -13.36 -6.03 -24.77
CA ASP A 121 -12.39 -6.98 -25.33
C ASP A 121 -12.42 -8.40 -24.71
N VAL A 122 -13.36 -8.69 -23.81
CA VAL A 122 -13.49 -9.98 -23.09
C VAL A 122 -14.91 -10.54 -23.13
N ASP A 123 -15.90 -9.77 -22.68
CA ASP A 123 -17.33 -10.15 -22.69
C ASP A 123 -18.08 -9.66 -23.94
N VAL A 124 -17.52 -8.63 -24.58
CA VAL A 124 -18.08 -7.83 -25.68
C VAL A 124 -16.92 -7.38 -26.56
N THR A 125 -16.98 -7.65 -27.86
CA THR A 125 -15.89 -7.45 -28.83
C THR A 125 -16.39 -6.75 -30.09
N GLU A 126 -15.50 -6.36 -31.01
CA GLU A 126 -15.89 -5.74 -32.29
C GLU A 126 -16.82 -6.64 -33.13
N GLU A 127 -16.60 -7.95 -33.11
CA GLU A 127 -17.43 -8.95 -33.82
C GLU A 127 -18.78 -9.21 -33.14
N ASN A 128 -18.88 -8.98 -31.82
CA ASN A 128 -20.12 -9.13 -31.07
C ASN A 128 -20.27 -7.99 -30.03
N PRO A 129 -20.66 -6.79 -30.47
CA PRO A 129 -20.68 -5.60 -29.61
C PRO A 129 -21.90 -5.50 -28.69
N CYS A 130 -22.82 -6.48 -28.70
CA CYS A 130 -24.14 -6.38 -28.09
C CYS A 130 -24.29 -7.22 -26.80
N LYS A 131 -24.76 -6.60 -25.70
CA LYS A 131 -25.12 -7.29 -24.45
C LYS A 131 -26.53 -6.94 -23.99
N LEU A 132 -27.32 -7.97 -23.65
CA LEU A 132 -28.62 -7.80 -22.97
C LEU A 132 -28.42 -7.82 -21.46
N ILE A 133 -28.97 -6.83 -20.76
CA ILE A 133 -28.87 -6.68 -19.30
C ILE A 133 -30.28 -6.58 -18.70
N PRO A 134 -30.63 -7.36 -17.66
CA PRO A 134 -31.95 -7.30 -17.03
C PRO A 134 -32.15 -5.99 -16.24
N LYS A 135 -33.28 -5.32 -16.50
CA LYS A 135 -33.68 -4.03 -15.90
C LYS A 135 -33.71 -4.07 -14.37
N GLU A 136 -34.09 -5.20 -13.76
CA GLU A 136 -34.10 -5.34 -12.31
C GLU A 136 -32.68 -5.22 -11.68
N GLY A 137 -31.65 -5.76 -12.34
CA GLY A 137 -30.26 -5.63 -11.89
C GLY A 137 -29.77 -4.18 -11.89
N ILE A 138 -30.04 -3.45 -12.98
CA ILE A 138 -29.71 -2.02 -13.11
C ILE A 138 -30.47 -1.20 -12.04
N LEU A 139 -31.76 -1.51 -11.80
CA LEU A 139 -32.55 -0.85 -10.75
C LEU A 139 -32.10 -1.20 -9.32
N GLN A 140 -31.56 -2.40 -9.08
CA GLN A 140 -30.97 -2.79 -7.80
C GLN A 140 -29.63 -2.06 -7.55
N ASP A 141 -28.78 -1.93 -8.57
CA ASP A 141 -27.54 -1.17 -8.47
C ASP A 141 -27.80 0.34 -8.28
N LEU A 142 -28.75 0.92 -9.01
CA LEU A 142 -29.22 2.31 -8.83
C LEU A 142 -29.78 2.60 -7.43
N ARG A 143 -30.26 1.58 -6.70
CA ARG A 143 -30.66 1.69 -5.28
C ARG A 143 -29.47 1.56 -4.32
N THR A 144 -28.40 0.87 -4.73
CA THR A 144 -27.25 0.53 -3.88
C THR A 144 -26.12 1.55 -3.98
N ARG A 145 -25.73 1.95 -5.20
CA ARG A 145 -24.69 2.95 -5.46
C ARG A 145 -25.23 4.38 -5.65
N ALA A 146 -26.55 4.54 -5.81
CA ALA A 146 -27.22 5.84 -5.95
C ALA A 146 -26.55 6.77 -6.99
N ALA A 147 -26.00 7.92 -6.56
CA ALA A 147 -25.33 8.89 -7.44
C ALA A 147 -23.93 8.45 -7.93
N VAL A 148 -23.43 7.30 -7.46
CA VAL A 148 -22.16 6.66 -7.86
C VAL A 148 -22.44 5.42 -8.75
N CYS A 149 -23.66 5.30 -9.29
CA CYS A 149 -24.03 4.33 -10.31
C CYS A 149 -23.91 4.99 -11.69
N ASP A 150 -23.18 4.36 -12.61
CA ASP A 150 -22.96 4.91 -13.96
C ASP A 150 -24.27 5.08 -14.76
N PHE A 151 -25.30 4.29 -14.46
CA PHE A 151 -26.66 4.41 -15.02
C PHE A 151 -27.49 5.57 -14.44
N PHE A 152 -26.95 6.37 -13.51
CA PHE A 152 -27.70 7.46 -12.86
C PHE A 152 -28.24 8.53 -13.83
N PRO A 153 -27.52 8.96 -14.90
CA PRO A 153 -28.06 9.90 -15.90
C PRO A 153 -29.29 9.36 -16.64
N VAL A 154 -29.30 8.06 -16.97
CA VAL A 154 -30.41 7.41 -17.69
C VAL A 154 -31.55 6.96 -16.77
N LYS A 155 -31.45 7.16 -15.46
CA LYS A 155 -32.39 6.65 -14.42
C LYS A 155 -33.87 6.92 -14.69
N GLN A 156 -34.25 8.08 -15.25
CA GLN A 156 -35.64 8.36 -15.60
C GLN A 156 -36.08 7.56 -16.83
N LYS A 157 -35.34 7.66 -17.95
CA LYS A 157 -35.61 6.88 -19.17
C LYS A 157 -35.60 5.35 -18.91
N MET A 158 -34.78 4.86 -17.97
CA MET A 158 -34.76 3.48 -17.48
C MET A 158 -36.04 3.05 -16.75
N LEU A 159 -36.64 3.93 -15.93
CA LEU A 159 -37.89 3.63 -15.25
C LEU A 159 -39.04 3.52 -16.26
N ASP A 160 -39.09 4.47 -17.20
CA ASP A 160 -40.13 4.60 -18.22
C ASP A 160 -40.05 3.53 -19.34
N TYR A 161 -38.90 2.86 -19.51
CA TYR A 161 -38.71 1.80 -20.52
C TYR A 161 -39.67 0.60 -20.28
N PRO A 162 -40.43 0.12 -21.29
CA PRO A 162 -41.53 -0.84 -21.05
C PRO A 162 -41.09 -2.29 -20.87
N ALA A 163 -39.89 -2.70 -21.32
CA ALA A 163 -39.44 -4.09 -21.30
C ALA A 163 -38.46 -4.41 -20.16
N ASP A 164 -38.36 -5.70 -19.81
CA ASP A 164 -37.56 -6.20 -18.68
C ASP A 164 -36.06 -6.35 -18.97
N GLU A 165 -35.65 -6.26 -20.23
CA GLU A 165 -34.25 -6.39 -20.68
C GLU A 165 -33.85 -5.22 -21.59
N VAL A 166 -32.75 -4.56 -21.24
CA VAL A 166 -32.20 -3.44 -22.01
C VAL A 166 -30.99 -3.91 -22.82
N LEU A 167 -30.85 -3.42 -24.06
CA LEU A 167 -29.67 -3.65 -24.89
C LEU A 167 -28.65 -2.53 -24.66
N VAL A 168 -27.44 -2.94 -24.25
CA VAL A 168 -26.23 -2.11 -24.19
C VAL A 168 -25.28 -2.57 -25.29
N VAL A 169 -24.67 -1.62 -25.99
CA VAL A 169 -23.77 -1.88 -27.12
C VAL A 169 -22.44 -1.17 -26.89
N PHE A 170 -21.34 -1.86 -27.15
CA PHE A 170 -19.97 -1.32 -27.09
C PHE A 170 -19.66 -0.51 -28.36
N ASP A 171 -18.96 0.61 -28.20
CA ASP A 171 -18.63 1.55 -29.28
C ASP A 171 -17.11 1.81 -29.31
N PRO A 172 -16.32 0.89 -29.89
CA PRO A 172 -14.85 0.98 -29.89
C PRO A 172 -14.34 2.21 -30.66
N ASP A 173 -15.08 2.66 -31.68
CA ASP A 173 -14.79 3.86 -32.47
C ASP A 173 -15.23 5.17 -31.78
N PHE A 174 -15.93 5.09 -30.64
CA PHE A 174 -16.57 6.23 -29.97
C PHE A 174 -17.47 7.07 -30.90
N LYS A 175 -18.19 6.43 -31.84
CA LYS A 175 -19.09 7.09 -32.80
C LYS A 175 -20.22 7.89 -32.12
N MET A 176 -20.64 7.48 -30.91
CA MET A 176 -21.60 8.17 -30.05
C MET A 176 -20.92 8.99 -28.92
N GLY A 177 -19.58 9.05 -28.89
CA GLY A 177 -18.79 9.90 -27.98
C GLY A 177 -18.56 9.34 -26.56
N GLN A 178 -19.00 8.12 -26.25
CA GLN A 178 -18.71 7.39 -25.01
C GLN A 178 -18.50 5.90 -25.34
N ASN A 179 -17.89 5.14 -24.42
CA ASN A 179 -17.47 3.75 -24.69
C ASN A 179 -18.61 2.74 -24.86
N PHE A 180 -19.82 3.07 -24.42
CA PHE A 180 -21.03 2.31 -24.70
C PHE A 180 -22.18 3.24 -25.11
N TYR A 181 -23.22 2.66 -25.71
CA TYR A 181 -24.53 3.28 -25.81
C TYR A 181 -25.65 2.30 -25.45
N ILE A 182 -26.83 2.82 -25.15
CA ILE A 182 -27.97 2.07 -24.63
C ILE A 182 -29.22 2.33 -25.50
N ALA A 183 -29.94 1.27 -25.86
CA ALA A 183 -31.17 1.36 -26.64
C ALA A 183 -32.39 1.52 -25.73
N LEU A 184 -33.03 2.69 -25.79
CA LEU A 184 -34.13 3.12 -24.91
C LEU A 184 -35.52 2.93 -25.52
N THR A 185 -35.62 2.28 -26.68
CA THR A 185 -36.85 1.93 -27.39
C THR A 185 -36.79 0.48 -27.85
N GLU A 186 -37.93 -0.22 -27.82
CA GLU A 186 -37.99 -1.62 -28.25
C GLU A 186 -37.80 -1.76 -29.77
N GLU A 187 -38.32 -0.81 -30.56
CA GLU A 187 -38.05 -0.74 -32.01
C GLU A 187 -36.56 -0.67 -32.33
N THR A 188 -35.79 0.17 -31.62
CA THR A 188 -34.36 0.32 -31.88
C THR A 188 -33.57 -0.88 -31.36
N LYS A 189 -33.97 -1.49 -30.23
CA LYS A 189 -33.46 -2.80 -29.80
C LYS A 189 -33.64 -3.86 -30.89
N GLN A 190 -34.80 -3.91 -31.54
CA GLN A 190 -35.09 -4.86 -32.62
C GLN A 190 -34.32 -4.55 -33.91
N ARG A 191 -34.20 -3.27 -34.32
CA ARG A 191 -33.41 -2.88 -35.51
C ARG A 191 -31.90 -3.15 -35.39
N ILE A 192 -31.33 -3.04 -34.18
CA ILE A 192 -29.91 -3.33 -33.93
C ILE A 192 -29.65 -4.84 -33.95
N LEU A 193 -30.58 -5.64 -33.41
CA LEU A 193 -30.45 -7.11 -33.39
C LEU A 193 -30.75 -7.75 -34.77
N ASN A 194 -31.67 -7.17 -35.54
CA ASN A 194 -32.06 -7.63 -36.87
C ASN A 194 -31.92 -6.47 -37.89
N PRO A 195 -30.73 -6.24 -38.48
CA PRO A 195 -30.58 -5.30 -39.59
C PRO A 195 -31.35 -5.78 -40.83
N PRO A 196 -31.98 -4.88 -41.61
CA PRO A 196 -32.69 -5.26 -42.82
C PRO A 196 -31.72 -5.65 -43.94
N SER A 197 -32.04 -6.73 -44.65
CA SER A 197 -31.35 -7.12 -45.89
C SER A 197 -31.88 -6.32 -47.07
N GLU A 198 -31.03 -5.54 -47.74
CA GLU A 198 -31.39 -4.78 -48.94
C GLU A 198 -31.31 -5.67 -50.19
N GLU A 199 -32.44 -5.88 -50.87
CA GLU A 199 -32.51 -6.41 -52.24
C GLU A 199 -33.37 -5.46 -53.08
N GLY A 200 -32.78 -4.77 -54.07
CA GLY A 200 -33.55 -3.99 -55.06
C GLY A 200 -32.77 -2.88 -55.75
N GLU A 201 -32.46 -3.09 -57.04
CA GLU A 201 -31.87 -2.12 -58.00
C GLU A 201 -30.40 -1.74 -57.68
N GLU A 202 -29.52 -1.45 -58.64
CA GLU A 202 -29.66 -1.29 -60.10
C GLU A 202 -28.87 -2.36 -60.88
N GLY A 203 -28.95 -2.35 -62.22
CA GLY A 203 -28.09 -3.16 -63.07
C GLY A 203 -27.69 -2.44 -64.37
N ALA A 204 -26.39 -2.23 -64.57
CA ALA A 204 -25.83 -1.71 -65.82
C ALA A 204 -24.36 -2.14 -66.05
N GLU A 205 -24.14 -2.69 -67.24
CA GLU A 205 -22.86 -2.74 -68.00
C GLU A 205 -21.68 -3.58 -67.48
N GLN A 206 -20.79 -3.91 -68.43
CA GLN A 206 -19.73 -4.93 -68.34
C GLN A 206 -18.38 -4.28 -68.70
N ALA A 207 -17.27 -4.83 -68.20
CA ALA A 207 -16.14 -5.30 -69.03
C ALA A 207 -14.95 -5.83 -68.20
N ASP A 208 -14.36 -6.93 -68.70
CA ASP A 208 -12.93 -7.32 -68.72
C ASP A 208 -12.05 -7.29 -67.45
N GLY A 209 -11.29 -8.38 -67.21
CA GLY A 209 -10.21 -8.43 -66.22
C GLY A 209 -9.81 -9.84 -65.76
N GLU A 210 -8.97 -10.54 -66.52
CA GLU A 210 -8.47 -11.90 -66.20
C GLU A 210 -7.51 -11.92 -64.98
N GLY A 211 -7.46 -13.04 -64.23
CA GLY A 211 -6.41 -13.27 -63.22
C GLY A 211 -6.70 -14.38 -62.20
N GLY A 212 -6.52 -15.66 -62.58
CA GLY A 212 -6.75 -16.81 -61.69
C GLY A 212 -5.59 -17.16 -60.74
N GLY A 213 -5.82 -18.08 -59.80
CA GLY A 213 -4.79 -18.62 -58.90
C GLY A 213 -5.34 -19.50 -57.78
N GLU A 214 -5.23 -20.82 -57.94
CA GLU A 214 -5.73 -21.89 -57.06
C GLU A 214 -5.22 -21.84 -55.60
N GLY A 215 -6.02 -22.34 -54.65
CA GLY A 215 -5.59 -22.54 -53.26
C GLY A 215 -6.75 -22.89 -52.31
N GLN A 216 -7.09 -24.18 -52.18
CA GLN A 216 -8.08 -24.67 -51.21
C GLN A 216 -7.41 -25.10 -49.90
N GLU A 217 -8.02 -24.78 -48.76
CA GLU A 217 -8.08 -25.67 -47.61
C GLU A 217 -9.54 -25.76 -47.12
N GLU A 218 -9.97 -26.94 -46.68
CA GLU A 218 -11.37 -27.23 -46.34
C GLU A 218 -11.62 -27.07 -44.82
N GLU A 219 -12.62 -26.28 -44.42
CA GLU A 219 -13.12 -26.30 -43.04
C GLU A 219 -14.52 -26.94 -42.94
N VAL A 220 -14.74 -27.67 -41.83
CA VAL A 220 -15.80 -28.69 -41.73
C VAL A 220 -17.18 -28.07 -41.49
N VAL A 221 -18.01 -28.04 -42.52
CA VAL A 221 -19.41 -27.57 -42.44
C VAL A 221 -20.27 -28.50 -41.56
N VAL A 222 -20.42 -28.12 -40.30
CA VAL A 222 -21.36 -28.76 -39.37
C VAL A 222 -22.79 -28.33 -39.72
N TYR A 223 -23.53 -29.21 -40.41
CA TYR A 223 -24.94 -28.99 -40.77
C TYR A 223 -25.84 -28.87 -39.52
N ARG A 224 -26.04 -27.63 -39.06
CA ARG A 224 -26.93 -27.30 -37.94
C ARG A 224 -28.39 -27.29 -38.42
N TYR A 225 -29.13 -28.36 -38.13
CA TYR A 225 -30.55 -28.46 -38.48
C TYR A 225 -31.38 -27.36 -37.78
N ILE A 226 -31.96 -26.46 -38.58
CA ILE A 226 -32.94 -25.46 -38.14
C ILE A 226 -34.35 -26.02 -38.42
N PRO A 227 -35.22 -26.19 -37.41
CA PRO A 227 -36.60 -26.59 -37.65
C PRO A 227 -37.37 -25.49 -38.42
N PRO A 228 -38.14 -25.83 -39.46
CA PRO A 228 -38.96 -24.83 -40.15
C PRO A 228 -40.14 -24.40 -39.27
N GLU A 229 -40.31 -23.10 -39.10
CA GLU A 229 -41.46 -22.54 -38.36
C GLU A 229 -42.76 -22.64 -39.19
N PRO A 230 -43.92 -22.85 -38.54
CA PRO A 230 -45.20 -22.97 -39.24
C PRO A 230 -45.66 -21.61 -39.79
N LYS A 231 -45.65 -21.48 -41.11
CA LYS A 231 -46.26 -20.33 -41.81
C LYS A 231 -47.79 -20.36 -41.63
N GLU A 232 -48.40 -19.17 -41.56
CA GLU A 232 -49.86 -19.04 -41.49
C GLU A 232 -50.54 -19.59 -42.76
N TRP A 233 -51.77 -20.10 -42.61
CA TRP A 233 -52.55 -20.64 -43.73
C TRP A 233 -53.02 -19.51 -44.66
N VAL A 234 -52.47 -19.48 -45.87
CA VAL A 234 -52.94 -18.60 -46.94
C VAL A 234 -53.97 -19.36 -47.78
N SER A 235 -55.22 -18.92 -47.71
CA SER A 235 -56.30 -19.45 -48.54
C SER A 235 -56.01 -19.28 -50.03
N LEU A 236 -56.20 -20.35 -50.80
CA LEU A 236 -56.13 -20.34 -52.26
C LEU A 236 -57.52 -20.55 -52.91
N GLY A 237 -58.59 -20.27 -52.17
CA GLY A 237 -59.98 -20.22 -52.68
C GLY A 237 -60.73 -21.55 -52.76
N SER A 238 -60.05 -22.69 -52.71
CA SER A 238 -60.68 -24.03 -52.82
C SER A 238 -61.57 -24.43 -51.64
N GLU A 239 -61.53 -23.68 -50.55
CA GLU A 239 -62.22 -23.98 -49.29
C GLU A 239 -63.74 -23.72 -49.36
N MET A 240 -64.22 -22.88 -50.28
CA MET A 240 -65.66 -22.65 -50.50
C MET A 240 -66.34 -23.86 -51.16
N ASP A 241 -65.67 -24.50 -52.13
CA ASP A 241 -66.16 -25.75 -52.75
C ASP A 241 -66.22 -26.90 -51.73
N ILE A 242 -65.29 -26.92 -50.77
CA ILE A 242 -65.25 -27.90 -49.68
C ILE A 242 -66.38 -27.68 -48.68
N GLU A 243 -66.77 -26.44 -48.38
CA GLU A 243 -67.93 -26.17 -47.52
C GLU A 243 -69.27 -26.56 -48.20
N ASP A 244 -69.41 -26.34 -49.52
CA ASP A 244 -70.62 -26.72 -50.28
C ASP A 244 -70.78 -28.26 -50.45
N GLU A 245 -69.71 -29.06 -50.40
CA GLU A 245 -69.81 -30.54 -50.37
C GLU A 245 -70.15 -31.12 -48.98
N ILE A 246 -70.19 -30.33 -47.90
CA ILE A 246 -70.48 -30.84 -46.54
C ILE A 246 -71.97 -31.16 -46.36
N VAL A 247 -72.30 -32.44 -46.51
CA VAL A 247 -73.66 -32.99 -46.30
C VAL A 247 -74.12 -32.79 -44.85
N SER A 248 -74.98 -31.78 -44.64
CA SER A 248 -75.60 -31.50 -43.34
C SER A 248 -76.85 -32.35 -43.08
N GLU A 249 -76.96 -32.90 -41.87
CA GLU A 249 -78.03 -33.85 -41.51
C GLU A 249 -79.37 -33.17 -41.23
N SER A 250 -80.28 -33.19 -42.20
CA SER A 250 -81.57 -32.46 -42.19
C SER A 250 -82.65 -32.97 -41.21
N ARG A 251 -82.35 -33.88 -40.28
CA ARG A 251 -83.35 -34.44 -39.32
C ARG A 251 -82.80 -34.58 -37.88
N PRO A 252 -83.59 -34.24 -36.84
CA PRO A 252 -83.16 -34.39 -35.45
C PRO A 252 -82.97 -35.87 -35.07
N LYS A 253 -81.78 -36.22 -34.58
CA LYS A 253 -81.45 -37.58 -34.14
C LYS A 253 -82.13 -37.93 -32.82
N ILE A 254 -82.94 -39.00 -32.82
CA ILE A 254 -83.56 -39.55 -31.60
C ILE A 254 -82.47 -40.18 -30.73
N LYS A 255 -82.30 -39.66 -29.50
CA LYS A 255 -81.21 -40.06 -28.59
C LYS A 255 -81.75 -40.94 -27.45
N MET A 256 -81.90 -42.24 -27.73
CA MET A 256 -82.36 -43.20 -26.73
C MET A 256 -81.21 -43.66 -25.81
N THR A 257 -81.44 -43.71 -24.49
CA THR A 257 -80.42 -44.11 -23.50
C THR A 257 -80.86 -45.41 -22.80
N ILE A 258 -80.29 -46.54 -23.22
CA ILE A 258 -80.54 -47.84 -22.58
C ILE A 258 -79.56 -48.01 -21.41
N GLN A 259 -80.07 -48.44 -20.24
CA GLN A 259 -79.28 -48.68 -19.04
C GLN A 259 -79.53 -50.11 -18.53
N ARG A 260 -78.46 -50.79 -18.08
CA ARG A 260 -78.53 -52.13 -17.47
C ARG A 260 -77.52 -52.23 -16.33
N VAL A 261 -77.84 -53.01 -15.30
CA VAL A 261 -76.98 -53.16 -14.12
C VAL A 261 -75.67 -53.85 -14.51
N ARG A 262 -74.52 -53.29 -14.11
CA ARG A 262 -73.19 -53.68 -14.63
C ARG A 262 -72.84 -55.18 -14.47
N ARG A 263 -73.39 -55.86 -13.45
CA ARG A 263 -73.20 -57.31 -13.20
C ARG A 263 -73.91 -58.21 -14.24
N GLU A 264 -74.78 -57.65 -15.08
CA GLU A 264 -75.61 -58.35 -16.05
C GLU A 264 -75.15 -58.10 -17.50
N PHE A 265 -74.07 -57.34 -17.71
CA PHE A 265 -73.39 -57.27 -19.00
C PHE A 265 -72.68 -58.59 -19.29
N GLY A 266 -72.86 -59.13 -20.50
CA GLY A 266 -72.23 -60.40 -20.92
C GLY A 266 -72.96 -61.67 -20.48
N THR A 267 -74.09 -61.60 -19.77
CA THR A 267 -74.94 -62.78 -19.55
C THR A 267 -75.55 -63.23 -20.89
N PRO A 268 -75.58 -64.55 -21.22
CA PRO A 268 -76.28 -65.03 -22.41
C PRO A 268 -77.77 -64.67 -22.32
N ILE A 269 -78.33 -64.13 -23.40
CA ILE A 269 -79.75 -63.78 -23.52
C ILE A 269 -80.39 -64.80 -24.46
N THR A 270 -81.30 -65.62 -23.94
CA THR A 270 -82.27 -66.34 -24.77
C THR A 270 -83.38 -65.39 -25.17
N PHE A 271 -83.34 -64.93 -26.42
CA PHE A 271 -84.48 -64.24 -27.02
C PHE A 271 -85.66 -65.22 -27.12
N THR A 272 -86.85 -64.71 -26.85
CA THR A 272 -88.13 -65.42 -26.96
C THR A 272 -89.12 -64.44 -27.56
N ASP A 273 -89.93 -64.90 -28.52
CA ASP A 273 -90.97 -64.08 -29.11
C ASP A 273 -92.06 -63.83 -28.07
N ARG A 274 -92.37 -62.56 -27.82
CA ARG A 274 -93.47 -62.12 -26.95
C ARG A 274 -94.65 -61.72 -27.83
N ASN A 275 -95.85 -62.22 -27.50
CA ASN A 275 -97.03 -61.81 -28.25
C ASN A 275 -97.53 -60.43 -27.82
N ALA A 276 -98.33 -59.78 -28.66
CA ALA A 276 -98.86 -58.44 -28.38
C ALA A 276 -99.66 -58.35 -27.06
N ASP A 277 -100.35 -59.44 -26.69
CA ASP A 277 -101.16 -59.55 -25.46
C ASP A 277 -100.36 -59.46 -24.15
N ASP A 278 -99.05 -59.74 -24.15
CA ASP A 278 -98.22 -59.77 -22.94
C ASP A 278 -97.95 -58.38 -22.33
N VAL A 279 -98.33 -57.29 -23.02
CA VAL A 279 -98.09 -55.91 -22.58
C VAL A 279 -99.34 -55.06 -22.74
N LYS A 280 -99.68 -54.31 -21.69
CA LYS A 280 -100.93 -53.54 -21.58
C LYS A 280 -101.09 -52.38 -22.57
N ASP A 281 -100.00 -51.99 -23.23
CA ASP A 281 -99.92 -50.95 -24.26
C ASP A 281 -99.47 -51.53 -25.63
N GLY A 282 -99.77 -52.81 -25.89
CA GLY A 282 -99.53 -53.48 -27.16
C GLY A 282 -100.37 -52.91 -28.31
N TYR A 283 -99.83 -52.91 -29.53
CA TYR A 283 -100.59 -52.58 -30.74
C TYR A 283 -101.54 -53.74 -31.11
N ILE A 284 -102.71 -53.41 -31.65
CA ILE A 284 -103.74 -54.38 -32.04
C ILE A 284 -103.21 -55.35 -33.10
N GLU A 285 -103.26 -56.65 -32.79
CA GLU A 285 -102.91 -57.72 -33.74
C GLU A 285 -104.01 -57.88 -34.80
N CYS A 286 -103.74 -57.43 -36.02
CA CYS A 286 -104.62 -57.67 -37.18
C CYS A 286 -104.46 -59.11 -37.71
N ALA A 287 -104.89 -60.09 -36.93
CA ALA A 287 -104.88 -61.50 -37.31
C ALA A 287 -105.71 -61.73 -38.60
N SER A 288 -105.13 -62.43 -39.58
CA SER A 288 -105.78 -62.70 -40.86
C SER A 288 -106.90 -63.74 -40.74
N TYR A 289 -108.14 -63.33 -41.02
CA TYR A 289 -109.29 -64.23 -41.06
C TYR A 289 -109.23 -65.13 -42.31
N GLU A 290 -109.06 -66.44 -42.12
CA GLU A 290 -109.12 -67.43 -43.21
C GLU A 290 -110.56 -67.64 -43.72
N ASP A 291 -110.97 -66.86 -44.72
CA ASP A 291 -112.20 -67.14 -45.46
C ASP A 291 -112.02 -68.39 -46.34
N LYS A 292 -112.61 -69.50 -45.88
CA LYS A 292 -112.54 -70.82 -46.51
C LYS A 292 -113.26 -70.90 -47.87
N SER A 293 -113.91 -69.83 -48.34
CA SER A 293 -114.45 -69.73 -49.69
C SER A 293 -113.39 -69.40 -50.76
N PHE A 294 -112.25 -68.80 -50.40
CA PHE A 294 -111.27 -68.26 -51.35
C PHE A 294 -109.99 -69.13 -51.50
N ASN A 295 -110.14 -70.34 -52.04
CA ASN A 295 -109.01 -71.23 -52.35
C ASN A 295 -108.38 -70.91 -53.73
N VAL A 296 -107.76 -69.74 -53.84
CA VAL A 296 -107.07 -69.31 -55.07
C VAL A 296 -105.67 -69.92 -55.13
N LYS A 297 -105.44 -70.83 -56.08
CA LYS A 297 -104.08 -71.28 -56.41
C LYS A 297 -103.25 -70.09 -56.91
N LYS A 298 -102.27 -69.65 -56.12
CA LYS A 298 -101.30 -68.64 -56.55
C LYS A 298 -100.32 -69.29 -57.54
N VAL A 299 -100.54 -69.05 -58.84
CA VAL A 299 -99.76 -69.65 -59.94
C VAL A 299 -98.43 -68.92 -60.16
N GLU A 300 -98.37 -67.64 -59.82
CA GLU A 300 -97.19 -66.78 -59.98
C GLU A 300 -96.46 -66.59 -58.63
N MET A 301 -95.19 -66.98 -58.59
CA MET A 301 -94.27 -66.59 -57.52
C MET A 301 -93.62 -65.25 -57.90
N ASP A 302 -93.79 -64.26 -57.05
CA ASP A 302 -93.06 -63.00 -57.15
C ASP A 302 -91.63 -63.20 -56.59
N TYR A 303 -90.62 -62.72 -57.32
CA TYR A 303 -89.21 -63.07 -57.12
C TYR A 303 -88.33 -61.85 -57.44
N GLY A 304 -87.78 -61.24 -56.39
CA GLY A 304 -86.85 -60.12 -56.50
C GLY A 304 -85.40 -60.59 -56.64
N VAL A 305 -84.71 -60.13 -57.69
CA VAL A 305 -83.26 -60.31 -57.85
C VAL A 305 -82.55 -59.03 -57.42
N GLN A 306 -81.80 -59.11 -56.31
CA GLN A 306 -80.85 -58.05 -55.95
C GLN A 306 -79.51 -58.33 -56.64
N ALA A 307 -79.30 -57.75 -57.82
CA ALA A 307 -78.09 -57.93 -58.64
C ALA A 307 -76.86 -57.15 -58.12
N VAL A 308 -76.72 -57.01 -56.80
CA VAL A 308 -75.66 -56.26 -56.12
C VAL A 308 -74.89 -57.23 -55.22
N PRO A 309 -73.54 -57.22 -55.20
CA PRO A 309 -72.77 -58.07 -54.29
C PRO A 309 -73.18 -57.86 -52.83
N THR A 310 -73.14 -58.93 -52.03
CA THR A 310 -73.38 -58.86 -50.59
C THR A 310 -72.33 -58.00 -49.91
N TYR A 311 -72.68 -56.76 -49.55
CA TYR A 311 -71.84 -55.90 -48.74
C TYR A 311 -71.66 -56.49 -47.33
N THR A 312 -70.43 -56.44 -46.81
CA THR A 312 -70.11 -56.72 -45.41
C THR A 312 -69.62 -55.44 -44.74
N GLU A 313 -70.37 -54.93 -43.75
CA GLU A 313 -69.94 -53.79 -42.93
C GLU A 313 -68.82 -54.23 -41.96
N ASN A 314 -67.58 -53.91 -42.30
CA ASN A 314 -66.41 -54.13 -41.44
C ASN A 314 -66.04 -52.86 -40.69
N GLY A 315 -66.51 -52.72 -39.45
CA GLY A 315 -66.08 -51.66 -38.54
C GLY A 315 -64.71 -51.98 -37.92
N THR A 316 -63.70 -51.16 -38.22
CA THR A 316 -62.38 -51.24 -37.55
C THR A 316 -62.25 -50.13 -36.51
N GLN A 317 -61.97 -50.48 -35.26
CA GLN A 317 -61.69 -49.54 -34.18
C GLN A 317 -60.31 -49.83 -33.59
N THR A 318 -59.39 -48.89 -33.73
CA THR A 318 -58.02 -49.00 -33.21
C THR A 318 -58.00 -48.86 -31.69
N ASP A 319 -57.45 -49.85 -30.98
CA ASP A 319 -57.28 -49.81 -29.53
C ASP A 319 -56.19 -48.79 -29.15
N TRP A 320 -56.59 -47.60 -28.69
CA TRP A 320 -55.69 -46.45 -28.51
C TRP A 320 -54.82 -46.58 -27.26
N LYS A 321 -53.81 -47.45 -27.36
CA LYS A 321 -52.72 -47.54 -26.38
C LYS A 321 -51.84 -46.31 -26.53
N HIS A 322 -51.74 -45.49 -25.48
CA HIS A 322 -50.81 -44.36 -25.45
C HIS A 322 -49.35 -44.87 -25.51
N PRO A 323 -48.58 -44.60 -26.58
CA PRO A 323 -47.14 -44.83 -26.53
C PRO A 323 -46.54 -43.85 -25.52
N ARG A 324 -45.75 -44.36 -24.58
CA ARG A 324 -44.89 -43.53 -23.74
C ARG A 324 -43.50 -43.54 -24.36
N ASN A 325 -43.12 -42.43 -24.96
CA ASN A 325 -41.74 -42.21 -25.39
C ASN A 325 -40.85 -42.30 -24.14
N GLN A 326 -39.91 -43.23 -24.15
CA GLN A 326 -39.03 -43.50 -23.02
C GLN A 326 -37.59 -43.44 -23.52
N THR A 327 -36.87 -42.39 -23.10
CA THR A 327 -35.46 -42.20 -23.43
C THR A 327 -34.60 -42.57 -22.22
N THR A 328 -33.38 -43.05 -22.47
CA THR A 328 -32.40 -43.37 -21.43
C THR A 328 -31.11 -42.62 -21.71
N GLN A 329 -30.85 -41.56 -20.94
CA GLN A 329 -29.57 -40.87 -20.93
C GLN A 329 -28.70 -41.46 -19.83
N TYR A 330 -27.50 -41.93 -20.21
CA TYR A 330 -26.49 -42.41 -19.25
C TYR A 330 -25.71 -41.22 -18.69
N PHE A 331 -25.84 -40.99 -17.39
CA PHE A 331 -24.95 -40.13 -16.64
C PHE A 331 -23.85 -40.98 -15.99
N PRO A 332 -22.62 -40.47 -15.82
CA PRO A 332 -21.68 -41.10 -14.92
C PRO A 332 -22.33 -41.21 -13.53
N ARG A 333 -22.40 -42.44 -13.01
CA ARG A 333 -22.89 -42.71 -11.64
C ARG A 333 -22.01 -41.92 -10.66
N GLU A 334 -22.58 -41.35 -9.61
CA GLU A 334 -21.86 -40.54 -8.62
C GLU A 334 -21.64 -41.28 -7.29
N PHE A 335 -20.49 -41.03 -6.64
CA PHE A 335 -20.08 -41.68 -5.39
C PHE A 335 -20.69 -40.94 -4.21
N ASP A 336 -21.49 -41.65 -3.40
CA ASP A 336 -21.85 -41.18 -2.06
C ASP A 336 -20.58 -41.07 -1.21
N LYS A 337 -20.51 -40.07 -0.32
CA LYS A 337 -19.27 -39.66 0.37
C LYS A 337 -18.61 -40.81 1.15
N GLU A 338 -19.40 -41.67 1.78
CA GLU A 338 -18.92 -42.84 2.51
C GLU A 338 -18.17 -43.85 1.64
N GLU A 339 -18.51 -43.95 0.36
CA GLU A 339 -17.87 -44.88 -0.56
C GLU A 339 -16.67 -44.25 -1.27
N LYS A 340 -16.59 -42.91 -1.40
CA LYS A 340 -15.32 -42.23 -1.71
C LYS A 340 -14.27 -42.57 -0.64
N ASN A 341 -14.64 -42.44 0.63
CA ASN A 341 -13.72 -42.72 1.74
C ASN A 341 -13.25 -44.19 1.71
N LYS A 342 -14.18 -45.15 1.62
CA LYS A 342 -13.85 -46.60 1.54
C LYS A 342 -12.94 -46.95 0.35
N LEU A 343 -13.03 -46.24 -0.77
CA LEU A 343 -12.13 -46.47 -1.91
C LEU A 343 -10.76 -45.79 -1.70
N MET A 344 -10.72 -44.58 -1.14
CA MET A 344 -9.47 -43.88 -0.79
C MET A 344 -8.70 -44.59 0.34
N GLU A 345 -9.39 -45.35 1.19
CA GLU A 345 -8.82 -46.21 2.24
C GLU A 345 -8.39 -47.60 1.72
N SER A 346 -8.54 -47.90 0.41
CA SER A 346 -8.17 -49.20 -0.17
C SER A 346 -6.68 -49.29 -0.51
N GLU A 347 -6.08 -50.46 -0.25
CA GLU A 347 -4.68 -50.74 -0.58
C GLU A 347 -4.43 -50.72 -2.10
N ASP A 348 -5.43 -51.05 -2.92
CA ASP A 348 -5.34 -50.98 -4.38
C ASP A 348 -5.08 -49.55 -4.89
N ILE A 349 -5.79 -48.56 -4.34
CA ILE A 349 -5.55 -47.14 -4.67
C ILE A 349 -4.21 -46.66 -4.11
N LEU A 350 -3.84 -47.08 -2.90
CA LEU A 350 -2.53 -46.74 -2.33
C LEU A 350 -1.38 -47.25 -3.21
N ASN A 351 -1.47 -48.50 -3.68
CA ASN A 351 -0.49 -49.12 -4.56
C ASN A 351 -0.44 -48.46 -5.95
N PHE A 352 -1.60 -48.10 -6.52
CA PHE A 352 -1.68 -47.32 -7.76
C PHE A 352 -1.02 -45.94 -7.61
N LEU A 353 -1.32 -45.21 -6.53
CA LEU A 353 -0.71 -43.91 -6.25
C LEU A 353 0.81 -44.02 -6.08
N ASN A 354 1.28 -45.03 -5.33
CA ASN A 354 2.73 -45.28 -5.15
C ASN A 354 3.45 -45.59 -6.48
N HIS A 355 2.79 -46.21 -7.46
CA HIS A 355 3.35 -46.47 -8.78
C HIS A 355 3.29 -45.25 -9.73
N VAL A 356 2.25 -44.41 -9.61
CA VAL A 356 2.05 -43.24 -10.47
C VAL A 356 2.83 -42.01 -9.98
N THR A 357 3.03 -41.87 -8.67
CA THR A 357 3.69 -40.70 -8.06
C THR A 357 5.08 -40.43 -8.65
N PRO A 358 6.00 -41.42 -8.82
CA PRO A 358 7.31 -41.16 -9.43
C PRO A 358 7.24 -40.67 -10.88
N ARG A 359 6.17 -40.99 -11.62
CA ARG A 359 5.97 -40.52 -13.01
C ARG A 359 5.49 -39.07 -13.05
N PHE A 360 4.66 -38.66 -12.08
CA PHE A 360 4.29 -37.27 -11.87
C PHE A 360 5.46 -36.45 -11.32
N GLU A 361 6.22 -37.01 -10.38
CA GLU A 361 7.41 -36.37 -9.80
C GLU A 361 8.46 -36.09 -10.88
N LEU A 362 8.75 -37.05 -11.77
CA LEU A 362 9.65 -36.85 -12.90
C LEU A 362 9.16 -35.75 -13.86
N ALA A 363 7.87 -35.69 -14.16
CA ALA A 363 7.29 -34.65 -15.02
C ALA A 363 7.31 -33.26 -14.36
N LEU A 364 7.07 -33.18 -13.05
CA LEU A 364 7.18 -31.96 -12.27
C LEU A 364 8.63 -31.48 -12.18
N GLN A 365 9.58 -32.38 -11.90
CA GLN A 365 11.01 -32.09 -11.92
C GLN A 365 11.46 -31.60 -13.31
N GLN A 366 10.98 -32.22 -14.41
CA GLN A 366 11.31 -31.76 -15.76
C GLN A 366 10.82 -30.32 -16.02
N ASN A 367 9.58 -30.01 -15.62
CA ASN A 367 9.01 -28.66 -15.76
C ASN A 367 9.68 -27.61 -14.85
N GLU A 368 10.15 -28.02 -13.65
CA GLU A 368 10.87 -27.15 -12.71
C GLU A 368 12.32 -26.91 -13.12
N ILE A 369 12.98 -27.92 -13.72
CA ILE A 369 14.33 -27.81 -14.29
C ILE A 369 14.35 -26.90 -15.52
N MET A 370 13.33 -26.99 -16.39
CA MET A 370 13.25 -26.16 -17.60
C MET A 370 11.80 -25.95 -18.06
N ASN A 371 11.31 -24.71 -17.96
CA ASN A 371 10.04 -24.32 -18.57
C ASN A 371 10.23 -24.10 -20.08
N VAL A 372 9.87 -25.10 -20.89
CA VAL A 372 9.97 -25.07 -22.37
C VAL A 372 9.07 -24.00 -23.01
N PHE A 373 8.08 -23.47 -22.27
CA PHE A 373 7.18 -22.41 -22.70
C PHE A 373 7.56 -21.02 -22.16
N PHE A 374 8.78 -20.86 -21.64
CA PHE A 374 9.31 -19.57 -21.24
C PHE A 374 9.87 -18.84 -22.47
N ASP A 375 9.28 -17.70 -22.83
CA ASP A 375 9.80 -16.85 -23.89
C ASP A 375 10.98 -16.02 -23.35
N ASP A 376 12.20 -16.49 -23.63
CA ASP A 376 13.45 -15.80 -23.28
C ASP A 376 13.50 -14.36 -23.83
N TRP A 377 12.83 -14.04 -24.96
CA TRP A 377 12.86 -12.69 -25.54
C TRP A 377 11.92 -11.74 -24.82
N PHE A 378 10.70 -12.18 -24.47
CA PHE A 378 9.81 -11.43 -23.58
C PHE A 378 10.47 -11.24 -22.20
N ALA A 379 11.07 -12.31 -21.67
CA ALA A 379 11.79 -12.26 -20.40
C ALA A 379 13.01 -11.31 -20.43
N LEU A 380 13.74 -11.23 -21.55
CA LEU A 380 14.82 -10.24 -21.73
C LEU A 380 14.29 -8.81 -21.80
N ALA A 381 13.15 -8.59 -22.47
CA ALA A 381 12.50 -7.28 -22.53
C ALA A 381 12.03 -6.78 -21.15
N GLU A 382 11.57 -7.67 -20.26
CA GLU A 382 11.27 -7.33 -18.87
C GLU A 382 12.53 -7.25 -17.98
N GLN A 383 13.56 -8.06 -18.21
CA GLN A 383 14.73 -8.15 -17.32
C GLN A 383 15.69 -6.94 -17.38
N ASP A 384 15.61 -6.10 -18.41
CA ASP A 384 16.29 -4.80 -18.43
C ASP A 384 15.74 -3.85 -17.33
N SER A 385 14.58 -4.17 -16.74
CA SER A 385 14.07 -3.51 -15.52
C SER A 385 14.66 -4.07 -14.21
N THR A 386 15.17 -5.30 -14.20
CA THR A 386 15.38 -6.09 -12.96
C THR A 386 16.84 -6.32 -12.57
N PHE A 387 17.82 -6.11 -13.46
CA PHE A 387 19.25 -6.22 -13.11
C PHE A 387 20.10 -5.03 -13.56
N GLY A 388 19.85 -3.86 -12.95
CA GLY A 388 20.67 -2.66 -13.14
C GLY A 388 19.95 -1.46 -13.77
N SER A 389 18.61 -1.42 -13.70
CA SER A 389 17.83 -0.27 -14.17
C SER A 389 18.34 1.05 -13.58
N LYS A 390 18.72 1.99 -14.46
CA LYS A 390 19.37 3.27 -14.13
C LYS A 390 18.40 4.33 -13.59
N SER A 391 17.35 3.90 -12.88
CA SER A 391 16.20 4.73 -12.49
C SER A 391 15.82 4.65 -11.01
N ASP A 392 16.38 3.71 -10.24
CA ASP A 392 16.14 3.63 -8.80
C ASP A 392 17.02 4.63 -8.02
N SER A 393 16.85 5.92 -8.32
CA SER A 393 17.58 7.05 -7.74
C SER A 393 16.91 7.64 -6.50
N HIS A 394 15.69 7.20 -6.18
CA HIS A 394 14.83 7.80 -5.16
C HIS A 394 14.77 6.96 -3.87
N LEU A 395 14.44 7.60 -2.76
CA LEU A 395 14.06 6.91 -1.52
C LEU A 395 12.69 6.26 -1.74
N LYS A 396 12.58 4.95 -1.54
CA LYS A 396 11.30 4.23 -1.59
C LYS A 396 10.67 4.19 -0.21
N GLU A 397 9.39 4.48 -0.08
CA GLU A 397 8.70 4.26 1.19
C GLU A 397 8.59 2.76 1.47
N TYR A 398 9.08 2.33 2.64
CA TYR A 398 9.02 0.95 3.10
C TYR A 398 7.80 0.72 4.00
N GLN A 399 7.59 1.61 4.98
CA GLN A 399 6.49 1.55 5.93
C GLN A 399 6.36 2.88 6.68
N SER A 400 5.14 3.36 6.94
CA SER A 400 4.89 4.48 7.85
C SER A 400 4.11 4.03 9.08
N PHE A 401 4.40 4.64 10.23
CA PHE A 401 3.78 4.35 11.53
C PHE A 401 3.11 5.61 12.07
N THR A 402 1.86 5.50 12.53
CA THR A 402 1.12 6.58 13.21
C THR A 402 0.02 5.95 14.06
N ASP A 403 -0.09 6.35 15.33
CA ASP A 403 -1.17 5.92 16.23
C ASP A 403 -2.13 7.08 16.52
N LEU A 404 -3.44 6.81 16.43
CA LEU A 404 -4.48 7.83 16.56
C LEU A 404 -4.70 8.34 17.99
N GLN A 405 -4.22 7.63 19.03
CA GLN A 405 -4.39 7.98 20.44
C GLN A 405 -3.11 8.60 21.04
N PHE A 406 -1.94 8.06 20.68
CA PHE A 406 -0.68 8.30 21.35
C PHE A 406 0.31 9.17 20.56
N SER A 407 0.39 9.05 19.23
CA SER A 407 1.34 9.85 18.41
C SER A 407 0.69 11.01 17.67
N LYS A 408 -0.56 10.88 17.21
CA LYS A 408 -1.27 11.92 16.44
C LYS A 408 -1.30 13.28 17.16
N ASP A 409 -1.07 14.33 16.38
CA ASP A 409 -1.04 15.75 16.78
C ASP A 409 0.06 16.09 17.81
N LYS A 410 1.02 15.18 18.03
CA LYS A 410 2.23 15.39 18.83
C LYS A 410 3.46 15.43 17.94
N ALA A 411 4.45 16.23 18.30
CA ALA A 411 5.72 16.22 17.58
C ALA A 411 6.56 15.01 18.05
N ILE A 412 7.13 14.27 17.11
CA ILE A 412 8.17 13.29 17.44
C ILE A 412 9.45 14.07 17.74
N THR A 413 9.97 13.93 18.96
CA THR A 413 11.16 14.65 19.43
C THR A 413 12.44 13.87 19.19
N CYS A 414 12.42 12.56 19.43
CA CYS A 414 13.55 11.68 19.20
C CYS A 414 13.14 10.29 18.69
N ILE A 415 13.95 9.72 17.78
CA ILE A 415 13.89 8.35 17.26
C ILE A 415 15.18 7.61 17.64
N GLU A 416 15.08 6.34 18.05
CA GLU A 416 16.22 5.43 18.14
C GLU A 416 15.85 4.01 17.65
N TRP A 417 16.71 3.41 16.82
CA TRP A 417 16.56 2.00 16.43
C TRP A 417 17.00 1.05 17.55
N HIS A 418 16.32 -0.08 17.70
CA HIS A 418 16.72 -1.09 18.66
C HIS A 418 18.02 -1.78 18.20
N PRO A 419 19.09 -1.85 19.03
CA PRO A 419 20.44 -2.13 18.55
C PRO A 419 20.74 -3.60 18.18
N THR A 420 19.90 -4.56 18.59
CA THR A 420 20.13 -6.01 18.32
C THR A 420 18.98 -6.69 17.59
N VAL A 421 17.75 -6.62 18.11
CA VAL A 421 16.55 -7.10 17.42
C VAL A 421 16.23 -6.18 16.24
N LYS A 422 16.12 -6.77 15.05
CA LYS A 422 15.90 -6.06 13.78
C LYS A 422 14.42 -5.74 13.56
N GLY A 423 14.15 -4.57 12.97
CA GLY A 423 12.79 -4.14 12.63
C GLY A 423 11.99 -3.60 13.81
N ILE A 424 12.66 -3.17 14.88
CA ILE A 424 12.06 -2.52 16.05
C ILE A 424 12.67 -1.13 16.20
N ILE A 425 11.81 -0.13 16.42
CA ILE A 425 12.20 1.27 16.51
C ILE A 425 11.40 1.97 17.61
N ALA A 426 12.09 2.73 18.44
CA ALA A 426 11.50 3.51 19.51
C ALA A 426 11.33 4.98 19.06
N VAL A 427 10.20 5.57 19.45
CA VAL A 427 9.78 6.92 19.08
C VAL A 427 9.28 7.64 20.32
N SER A 428 9.81 8.82 20.62
CA SER A 428 9.31 9.68 21.71
C SER A 428 8.42 10.79 21.15
N CYS A 429 7.27 11.02 21.79
CA CYS A 429 6.27 12.00 21.36
C CYS A 429 6.04 13.04 22.46
N ALA A 430 6.07 14.33 22.10
CA ALA A 430 5.83 15.46 23.01
C ALA A 430 4.73 16.39 22.47
N GLU A 431 3.99 17.07 23.35
CA GLU A 431 2.91 17.96 22.89
C GLU A 431 3.46 19.18 22.12
N ARG A 432 2.91 19.45 20.93
CA ARG A 432 3.33 20.55 20.04
C ARG A 432 2.74 21.88 20.50
N MET A 433 3.31 22.43 21.57
CA MET A 433 2.85 23.66 22.23
C MET A 433 4.03 24.60 22.49
N SER A 434 3.83 25.92 22.38
CA SER A 434 4.87 26.90 22.73
C SER A 434 5.11 26.94 24.23
N PHE A 435 6.15 27.64 24.69
CA PHE A 435 6.44 27.76 26.12
C PHE A 435 5.27 28.43 26.87
N ASP A 436 4.72 29.51 26.32
CA ASP A 436 3.61 30.24 26.93
C ASP A 436 2.33 29.39 26.92
N ASP A 437 2.02 28.71 25.80
CA ASP A 437 0.90 27.76 25.73
C ASP A 437 1.04 26.64 26.79
N ARG A 438 2.26 26.14 27.03
CA ARG A 438 2.54 25.10 28.04
C ARG A 438 2.34 25.60 29.48
N VAL A 439 2.60 26.88 29.75
CA VAL A 439 2.29 27.48 31.06
C VAL A 439 0.78 27.57 31.25
N ASP A 440 0.04 28.13 30.29
CA ASP A 440 -1.41 28.27 30.37
C ASP A 440 -2.14 26.92 30.43
N HIS A 441 -1.64 25.91 29.71
CA HIS A 441 -2.23 24.57 29.65
C HIS A 441 -1.54 23.54 30.56
N GLY A 442 -0.73 23.96 31.54
CA GLY A 442 0.02 23.04 32.40
C GLY A 442 -0.86 21.97 33.10
N SER A 443 -2.11 22.32 33.43
CA SER A 443 -3.09 21.38 33.99
C SER A 443 -3.58 20.28 33.03
N LYS A 444 -3.51 20.51 31.70
CA LYS A 444 -3.76 19.49 30.67
C LYS A 444 -2.56 18.58 30.50
N ILE A 445 -1.35 19.15 30.48
CA ILE A 445 -0.09 18.40 30.33
C ILE A 445 0.05 17.39 31.47
N ILE A 446 -0.22 17.78 32.71
CA ILE A 446 -0.20 16.89 33.89
C ILE A 446 -1.23 15.74 33.80
N MET A 447 -2.28 15.83 32.97
CA MET A 447 -3.25 14.75 32.76
C MET A 447 -2.88 13.79 31.62
N ASN A 448 -1.95 14.16 30.74
CA ASN A 448 -1.51 13.37 29.59
C ASN A 448 -0.09 12.82 29.85
N PRO A 449 0.10 11.53 30.18
CA PRO A 449 1.44 10.99 30.38
C PRO A 449 2.25 11.06 29.08
N SER A 450 3.50 11.52 29.18
CA SER A 450 4.46 11.49 28.08
C SER A 450 4.93 10.05 27.85
N LEU A 451 5.02 9.63 26.57
CA LEU A 451 5.23 8.24 26.18
C LEU A 451 6.37 8.08 25.18
N ILE A 452 7.12 6.98 25.32
CA ILE A 452 7.90 6.39 24.22
C ILE A 452 7.11 5.21 23.65
N LEU A 453 6.91 5.19 22.34
CA LEU A 453 6.25 4.14 21.57
C LEU A 453 7.31 3.21 20.97
N LEU A 454 7.24 1.91 21.24
CA LEU A 454 8.10 0.91 20.59
C LEU A 454 7.32 0.23 19.46
N TRP A 455 7.65 0.59 18.24
CA TRP A 455 7.06 0.05 17.01
C TRP A 455 7.84 -1.17 16.50
N SER A 456 7.16 -2.03 15.74
CA SER A 456 7.75 -3.19 15.07
C SER A 456 7.20 -3.29 13.66
N PHE A 457 8.05 -3.66 12.69
CA PHE A 457 7.64 -3.80 11.29
C PHE A 457 6.51 -4.85 11.07
N THR A 458 6.29 -5.72 12.06
CA THR A 458 5.20 -6.70 12.06
C THR A 458 3.80 -6.11 12.28
N ASP A 459 3.69 -4.91 12.87
CA ASP A 459 2.43 -4.22 13.10
C ASP A 459 2.62 -2.69 12.91
N PRO A 460 2.18 -2.11 11.78
CA PRO A 460 2.27 -0.67 11.54
C PRO A 460 1.19 0.17 12.23
N ILE A 461 0.16 -0.47 12.80
CA ILE A 461 -1.02 0.20 13.36
C ILE A 461 -0.89 0.33 14.88
N HIS A 462 -0.28 -0.66 15.54
CA HIS A 462 -0.22 -0.75 16.99
C HIS A 462 1.22 -0.83 17.54
N PRO A 463 1.64 0.08 18.46
CA PRO A 463 2.93 -0.05 19.14
C PRO A 463 2.94 -1.29 20.07
N GLN A 464 4.04 -2.03 20.08
CA GLN A 464 4.16 -3.28 20.83
C GLN A 464 4.28 -3.07 22.35
N ILE A 465 4.90 -1.97 22.76
CA ILE A 465 5.16 -1.55 24.15
C ILE A 465 5.07 -0.03 24.24
N LEU A 466 4.52 0.48 25.36
CA LEU A 466 4.51 1.89 25.72
C LEU A 466 5.40 2.11 26.95
N LEU A 467 6.27 3.12 26.95
CA LEU A 467 7.09 3.48 28.11
C LEU A 467 6.57 4.79 28.72
N GLU A 468 6.15 4.75 29.97
CA GLU A 468 5.61 5.90 30.70
C GLU A 468 6.75 6.74 31.29
N ALA A 469 6.73 8.04 31.00
CA ALA A 469 7.69 9.04 31.46
C ALA A 469 7.04 10.04 32.45
N PRO A 470 7.81 10.67 33.34
CA PRO A 470 7.28 11.67 34.27
C PRO A 470 6.97 13.02 33.60
N ASP A 471 7.58 13.30 32.44
CA ASP A 471 7.49 14.57 31.70
C ASP A 471 7.99 14.34 30.25
N ASP A 472 7.83 15.33 29.36
CA ASP A 472 8.14 15.19 27.92
C ASP A 472 9.63 14.91 27.66
N ILE A 473 9.89 13.90 26.84
CA ILE A 473 11.25 13.45 26.50
C ILE A 473 11.74 14.13 25.23
N PHE A 474 12.96 14.66 25.26
CA PHE A 474 13.60 15.32 24.11
C PHE A 474 14.79 14.55 23.53
N SER A 475 15.39 13.65 24.30
CA SER A 475 16.44 12.74 23.82
C SER A 475 16.45 11.46 24.64
N PHE A 476 16.54 10.29 23.99
CA PHE A 476 16.71 9.01 24.67
C PHE A 476 17.59 8.06 23.85
N LYS A 477 18.21 7.07 24.52
CA LYS A 477 19.11 6.08 23.91
C LYS A 477 19.01 4.73 24.59
N PHE A 478 18.94 3.65 23.80
CA PHE A 478 19.21 2.29 24.25
C PHE A 478 20.67 2.19 24.76
N CYS A 479 20.90 1.44 25.84
CA CYS A 479 22.25 1.09 26.28
C CYS A 479 22.88 0.12 25.27
N PRO A 480 24.04 0.45 24.65
CA PRO A 480 24.62 -0.42 23.62
C PRO A 480 25.21 -1.74 24.16
N SER A 481 25.44 -1.85 25.47
CA SER A 481 25.90 -3.09 26.11
C SER A 481 24.75 -3.98 26.59
N ASP A 482 23.60 -3.40 26.92
CA ASP A 482 22.39 -4.12 27.33
C ASP A 482 21.15 -3.44 26.73
N PRO A 483 20.66 -3.92 25.57
CA PRO A 483 19.51 -3.33 24.88
C PRO A 483 18.21 -3.28 25.72
N ASN A 484 18.15 -4.01 26.83
CA ASN A 484 17.00 -3.99 27.73
C ASN A 484 16.96 -2.74 28.64
N ILE A 485 18.00 -1.91 28.61
CA ILE A 485 18.10 -0.67 29.39
C ILE A 485 17.98 0.53 28.44
N ILE A 486 17.08 1.45 28.76
CA ILE A 486 16.89 2.72 28.05
C ILE A 486 17.14 3.87 29.02
N ALA A 487 17.86 4.89 28.59
CA ALA A 487 18.01 6.16 29.33
C ALA A 487 17.46 7.33 28.49
N GLY A 488 16.81 8.29 29.14
CA GLY A 488 16.15 9.43 28.49
C GLY A 488 16.26 10.71 29.32
N GLY A 489 16.20 11.85 28.64
CA GLY A 489 16.23 13.18 29.23
C GLY A 489 14.90 13.92 29.03
N CYS A 490 14.35 14.43 30.13
CA CYS A 490 13.08 15.15 30.14
C CYS A 490 13.25 16.67 29.94
N ILE A 491 12.15 17.34 29.60
CA ILE A 491 12.05 18.80 29.43
C ILE A 491 12.35 19.57 30.74
N ASN A 492 12.06 18.97 31.90
CA ASN A 492 12.42 19.50 33.21
C ASN A 492 13.90 19.28 33.62
N GLY A 493 14.72 18.70 32.73
CA GLY A 493 16.15 18.48 32.94
C GLY A 493 16.52 17.22 33.73
N GLN A 494 15.56 16.40 34.17
CA GLN A 494 15.81 15.12 34.84
C GLN A 494 16.18 14.00 33.84
N VAL A 495 17.06 13.10 34.28
CA VAL A 495 17.41 11.85 33.59
C VAL A 495 16.54 10.71 34.14
N VAL A 496 15.99 9.90 33.24
CA VAL A 496 15.06 8.80 33.53
C VAL A 496 15.61 7.51 32.93
N MET A 497 15.38 6.38 33.60
CA MET A 497 15.71 5.04 33.09
C MET A 497 14.49 4.13 33.02
N TRP A 498 14.47 3.25 32.02
CA TRP A 498 13.52 2.13 31.89
C TRP A 498 14.28 0.81 31.76
N ASP A 499 13.66 -0.26 32.24
CA ASP A 499 14.13 -1.64 32.10
C ASP A 499 13.01 -2.45 31.44
N ILE A 500 13.24 -2.86 30.19
CA ILE A 500 12.28 -3.61 29.37
C ILE A 500 12.53 -5.13 29.43
N SER A 501 13.44 -5.63 30.28
CA SER A 501 13.85 -7.04 30.32
C SER A 501 12.68 -8.02 30.48
N LYS A 502 11.67 -7.65 31.29
CA LYS A 502 10.44 -8.44 31.51
C LYS A 502 9.59 -8.63 30.24
N HIS A 503 9.74 -7.77 29.25
CA HIS A 503 8.97 -7.75 28.01
C HIS A 503 9.83 -7.98 26.77
N ALA A 504 11.15 -8.18 26.93
CA ALA A 504 12.09 -8.36 25.84
C ALA A 504 11.81 -9.62 24.99
N ASP A 505 11.14 -10.63 25.55
CA ASP A 505 10.68 -11.80 24.78
C ASP A 505 9.45 -11.49 23.91
N ARG A 506 8.60 -10.52 24.27
CA ARG A 506 7.52 -10.02 23.41
C ARG A 506 8.07 -9.26 22.20
N LEU A 507 9.17 -8.51 22.39
CA LEU A 507 9.92 -7.88 21.30
C LEU A 507 10.64 -8.92 20.40
N ARG A 508 11.10 -10.03 20.97
CA ARG A 508 11.70 -11.13 20.18
C ARG A 508 10.66 -12.00 19.46
N SER A 509 9.42 -12.08 19.97
CA SER A 509 8.38 -12.97 19.43
C SER A 509 7.66 -12.41 18.20
N ASN A 510 8.38 -12.19 17.09
CA ASN A 510 7.81 -11.88 15.77
C ASN A 510 7.07 -13.08 15.13
N GLN A 511 6.52 -14.02 15.92
CA GLN A 511 5.72 -15.14 15.43
C GLN A 511 4.23 -14.79 15.45
N ARG A 512 3.52 -15.13 14.35
CA ARG A 512 2.05 -15.06 14.26
C ARG A 512 1.40 -15.93 15.34
N GLY A 513 1.08 -15.32 16.47
CA GLY A 513 0.51 -15.99 17.63
C GLY A 513 -0.92 -16.46 17.40
N LYS A 514 -1.10 -17.74 17.04
CA LYS A 514 -2.37 -18.47 17.22
C LYS A 514 -2.65 -18.64 18.73
N GLN A 515 -3.07 -17.57 19.39
CA GLN A 515 -3.43 -17.61 20.82
C GLN A 515 -4.83 -18.21 21.00
N THR A 516 -4.88 -19.40 21.58
CA THR A 516 -6.12 -20.06 22.00
C THR A 516 -6.77 -19.29 23.14
N LYS A 517 -8.06 -18.96 23.00
CA LYS A 517 -8.82 -18.25 24.05
C LYS A 517 -8.76 -19.00 25.38
N LYS A 518 -8.26 -18.35 26.43
CA LYS A 518 -8.37 -18.80 27.83
C LYS A 518 -8.89 -17.66 28.69
N ASN A 519 -10.09 -17.82 29.24
CA ASN A 519 -10.71 -16.84 30.12
C ASN A 519 -9.89 -16.69 31.41
N SER A 520 -9.50 -15.47 31.77
CA SER A 520 -9.04 -15.12 33.11
C SER A 520 -9.56 -13.73 33.48
N MET A 521 -10.59 -13.68 34.31
CA MET A 521 -11.18 -12.43 34.79
C MET A 521 -10.36 -11.86 35.95
N MET A 522 -9.76 -10.68 35.79
CA MET A 522 -9.48 -9.81 36.93
C MET A 522 -9.49 -8.33 36.54
N LYS A 523 -10.12 -7.50 37.38
CA LYS A 523 -10.22 -6.05 37.18
C LYS A 523 -8.97 -5.33 37.72
N LEU A 524 -8.67 -4.17 37.13
CA LEU A 524 -8.54 -2.94 37.92
C LEU A 524 -9.17 -1.77 37.15
N HIS A 525 -9.70 -0.77 37.86
CA HIS A 525 -10.22 0.45 37.25
C HIS A 525 -9.33 1.64 37.64
N TYR A 526 -9.10 2.56 36.70
CA TYR A 526 -9.01 3.99 37.03
C TYR A 526 -10.15 4.70 36.29
N GLY A 527 -10.97 5.43 37.03
CA GLY A 527 -12.24 5.94 36.51
C GLY A 527 -12.14 7.37 36.00
N ARG A 528 -12.64 7.61 34.78
CA ARG A 528 -13.18 8.92 34.39
C ARG A 528 -14.43 8.72 33.55
N GLY A 529 -15.60 8.97 34.13
CA GLY A 529 -16.86 8.89 33.39
C GLY A 529 -17.12 10.17 32.60
N ARG A 530 -17.25 10.04 31.27
CA ARG A 530 -18.16 10.88 30.47
C ARG A 530 -18.45 10.22 29.13
N ASP A 531 -19.69 10.37 28.68
CA ASP A 531 -20.28 9.59 27.60
C ASP A 531 -19.86 10.10 26.22
N GLN A 532 -19.17 9.27 25.43
CA GLN A 532 -19.17 9.32 23.97
C GLN A 532 -19.16 7.89 23.42
N PRO A 533 -20.01 7.54 22.43
CA PRO A 533 -20.02 6.20 21.83
C PRO A 533 -18.89 6.08 20.79
N GLY A 534 -17.69 5.72 21.25
CA GLY A 534 -16.57 5.34 20.40
C GLY A 534 -16.59 3.84 20.02
N PHE A 535 -15.87 3.48 18.97
CA PHE A 535 -15.55 2.08 18.66
C PHE A 535 -14.43 1.64 19.61
N GLU A 536 -14.74 0.81 20.60
CA GLU A 536 -13.74 0.21 21.50
C GLU A 536 -13.22 -1.10 20.88
N ASP A 537 -12.05 -1.05 20.24
CA ASP A 537 -11.36 -2.25 19.74
C ASP A 537 -10.82 -3.09 20.91
N GLU A 538 -11.26 -4.35 21.03
CA GLU A 538 -10.81 -5.31 22.06
C GLU A 538 -9.27 -5.51 22.11
N ASN A 539 -8.54 -5.01 21.11
CA ASN A 539 -7.10 -5.12 20.97
C ASN A 539 -6.31 -4.07 21.81
N THR A 540 -6.93 -2.94 22.19
CA THR A 540 -6.27 -1.92 23.03
C THR A 540 -5.98 -2.43 24.44
N ASP A 541 -6.76 -3.41 24.93
CA ASP A 541 -6.65 -4.02 26.26
C ASP A 541 -5.41 -4.94 26.42
N GLN A 542 -4.55 -5.04 25.39
CA GLN A 542 -3.37 -5.93 25.35
C GLN A 542 -2.01 -5.21 25.23
N MET A 543 -1.96 -3.88 25.35
CA MET A 543 -0.74 -3.07 25.28
C MET A 543 -0.08 -2.89 26.66
N PRO A 544 1.17 -3.36 26.89
CA PRO A 544 1.85 -3.18 28.17
C PRO A 544 2.46 -1.78 28.28
N ILE A 545 2.03 -1.03 29.29
CA ILE A 545 2.65 0.23 29.73
C ILE A 545 3.73 -0.10 30.77
N ILE A 546 4.99 0.28 30.50
CA ILE A 546 6.13 0.08 31.39
C ILE A 546 6.51 1.42 32.03
N ARG A 547 6.41 1.50 33.35
CA ARG A 547 6.88 2.66 34.12
C ARG A 547 8.41 2.68 34.25
N TYR A 548 8.96 3.89 34.31
CA TYR A 548 10.36 4.11 34.61
C TYR A 548 10.81 3.42 35.91
N CYS A 549 12.07 3.02 35.98
CA CYS A 549 12.67 2.31 37.11
C CYS A 549 13.56 3.19 38.00
N ALA A 550 13.97 4.36 37.51
CA ALA A 550 14.63 5.42 38.29
C ALA A 550 14.51 6.79 37.61
N VAL A 551 14.40 7.86 38.41
CA VAL A 551 14.51 9.27 37.99
C VAL A 551 15.61 9.99 38.79
N SER A 552 16.32 10.93 38.19
CA SER A 552 17.36 11.71 38.87
C SER A 552 16.82 12.72 39.89
N GLY A 553 17.63 13.00 40.92
CA GLY A 553 17.27 14.01 41.92
C GLY A 553 17.22 15.40 41.30
N ILE A 554 16.05 16.05 41.35
CA ILE A 554 15.77 17.31 40.62
C ILE A 554 16.78 18.43 40.94
N GLU A 555 17.20 18.56 42.21
CA GLU A 555 18.20 19.54 42.66
C GLU A 555 19.57 19.42 41.97
N HIS A 556 19.92 18.22 41.51
CA HIS A 556 21.23 17.89 40.92
C HIS A 556 21.16 17.74 39.38
N SER A 557 19.96 17.86 38.81
CA SER A 557 19.66 17.64 37.39
C SER A 557 20.00 18.89 36.54
N HIS A 558 19.63 18.91 35.27
CA HIS A 558 19.69 20.16 34.49
C HIS A 558 18.52 21.09 34.86
N LYS A 559 18.66 22.40 34.59
CA LYS A 559 17.60 23.39 34.86
C LYS A 559 16.62 23.59 33.69
N THR A 560 17.00 23.14 32.50
CA THR A 560 16.21 23.20 31.27
C THR A 560 16.24 21.82 30.60
N ALA A 561 15.53 21.68 29.47
CA ALA A 561 15.43 20.42 28.74
C ALA A 561 16.81 19.80 28.46
N ILE A 562 16.93 18.48 28.63
CA ILE A 562 18.09 17.75 28.14
C ILE A 562 17.98 17.69 26.62
N SER A 563 18.88 18.39 25.94
CA SER A 563 18.87 18.51 24.48
C SER A 563 19.44 17.26 23.81
N GLU A 564 20.44 16.63 24.42
CA GLU A 564 21.08 15.40 23.93
C GLU A 564 21.52 14.50 25.09
N LEU A 565 21.41 13.19 24.88
CA LEU A 565 21.87 12.13 25.77
C LEU A 565 22.73 11.14 24.98
N GLN A 566 23.94 10.84 25.47
CA GLN A 566 24.87 9.89 24.86
C GLN A 566 25.41 8.90 25.90
N TRP A 567 25.50 7.61 25.56
CA TRP A 567 26.20 6.62 26.39
C TRP A 567 27.71 6.74 26.20
N VAL A 568 28.47 6.70 27.30
CA VAL A 568 29.95 6.65 27.27
C VAL A 568 30.38 5.26 26.77
N PRO A 569 31.38 5.16 25.85
CA PRO A 569 31.79 3.88 25.25
C PRO A 569 32.18 2.78 26.24
N ASP A 570 31.92 1.53 25.87
CA ASP A 570 32.14 0.32 26.67
C ASP A 570 33.52 0.18 27.33
N HIS A 571 34.57 0.65 26.66
CA HIS A 571 35.97 0.59 27.09
C HIS A 571 36.44 1.83 27.88
N MET A 572 35.57 2.83 28.05
CA MET A 572 35.89 4.16 28.58
C MET A 572 35.16 4.43 29.91
N GLU A 573 35.88 4.90 30.93
CA GLU A 573 35.31 5.39 32.19
C GLU A 573 35.86 6.80 32.48
N ILE A 574 34.97 7.76 32.68
CA ILE A 574 35.33 9.15 33.02
C ILE A 574 35.29 9.30 34.54
N THR A 575 36.38 9.76 35.13
CA THR A 575 36.50 9.98 36.58
C THR A 575 35.93 11.33 37.00
N ARG A 576 35.75 11.54 38.31
CA ARG A 576 35.33 12.84 38.91
C ARG A 576 36.27 14.02 38.63
N MET A 577 37.45 13.76 38.07
CA MET A 577 38.42 14.79 37.64
C MET A 577 38.42 15.02 36.12
N GLY A 578 37.48 14.41 35.38
CA GLY A 578 37.45 14.42 33.92
C GLY A 578 38.55 13.55 33.26
N ILE A 579 39.44 12.94 34.03
CA ILE A 579 40.48 12.02 33.51
C ILE A 579 39.79 10.76 32.97
N VAL A 580 40.13 10.42 31.73
CA VAL A 580 39.65 9.23 31.00
C VAL A 580 40.50 8.01 31.34
N VAL A 581 39.84 6.88 31.60
CA VAL A 581 40.42 5.66 32.17
C VAL A 581 39.83 4.42 31.49
N GLU A 582 40.60 3.34 31.43
CA GLU A 582 40.15 2.03 30.93
C GLU A 582 38.98 1.45 31.78
N ASN A 583 37.84 1.19 31.14
CA ASN A 583 36.70 0.54 31.77
C ASN A 583 36.84 -0.99 31.78
N LYS A 584 37.45 -1.51 32.86
CA LYS A 584 37.63 -2.95 33.08
C LYS A 584 36.35 -3.78 33.18
N THR A 585 35.15 -3.17 33.15
CA THR A 585 33.87 -3.90 33.11
C THR A 585 33.31 -4.09 31.70
N GLY A 586 33.93 -3.52 30.65
CA GLY A 586 33.56 -3.76 29.24
C GLY A 586 32.09 -3.46 28.90
N THR A 587 31.48 -2.54 29.64
CA THR A 587 30.02 -2.29 29.66
C THR A 587 29.74 -0.80 29.81
N CYS A 588 28.80 -0.27 29.03
CA CYS A 588 28.32 1.11 29.16
C CYS A 588 27.62 1.30 30.52
N ASN A 589 28.24 2.05 31.42
CA ASN A 589 27.70 2.36 32.76
C ASN A 589 27.64 3.87 33.04
N GLN A 590 28.08 4.71 32.09
CA GLN A 590 28.04 6.15 32.23
C GLN A 590 27.26 6.78 31.09
N ILE A 591 26.52 7.83 31.41
CA ILE A 591 25.66 8.58 30.49
C ILE A 591 26.11 10.03 30.55
N LEU A 592 26.26 10.67 29.40
CA LEU A 592 26.59 12.08 29.23
C LEU A 592 25.34 12.82 28.74
N THR A 593 24.97 13.91 29.41
CA THR A 593 23.79 14.74 29.06
C THR A 593 24.18 16.20 28.79
N ALA A 594 23.56 16.75 27.75
CA ALA A 594 23.65 18.14 27.33
C ALA A 594 22.39 18.91 27.69
N SER A 595 22.50 20.22 27.96
CA SER A 595 21.34 21.09 28.12
C SER A 595 21.69 22.55 27.83
N THR A 596 20.67 23.33 27.47
CA THR A 596 20.76 24.78 27.31
C THR A 596 21.05 25.51 28.63
N ASP A 597 21.00 24.82 29.79
CA ASP A 597 21.37 25.39 31.10
C ASP A 597 22.86 25.77 31.24
N GLY A 598 23.68 25.48 30.23
CA GLY A 598 25.11 25.82 30.18
C GLY A 598 26.04 24.70 30.68
N TYR A 599 25.46 23.62 31.21
CA TYR A 599 26.21 22.53 31.83
C TYR A 599 26.18 21.26 31.01
N ILE A 600 27.24 20.48 31.17
CA ILE A 600 27.32 19.08 30.74
C ILE A 600 27.43 18.23 32.01
N ALA A 601 26.66 17.15 32.08
CA ALA A 601 26.64 16.26 33.23
C ALA A 601 26.95 14.82 32.80
N ILE A 602 27.77 14.14 33.62
CA ILE A 602 28.15 12.74 33.44
C ILE A 602 27.63 11.96 34.64
N TRP A 603 26.72 11.02 34.37
CA TRP A 603 26.02 10.17 35.32
C TRP A 603 26.66 8.78 35.34
N ASP A 604 26.61 8.10 36.47
CA ASP A 604 27.09 6.71 36.63
C ASP A 604 25.94 5.86 37.15
N THR A 605 25.66 4.72 36.51
CA THR A 605 24.57 3.80 36.91
C THR A 605 24.98 2.83 38.02
N LYS A 606 26.30 2.68 38.25
CA LYS A 606 26.86 1.75 39.25
C LYS A 606 26.46 2.18 40.68
N PRO A 607 26.09 1.24 41.57
CA PRO A 607 25.70 1.58 42.94
C PRO A 607 26.87 2.18 43.73
N PRO A 608 26.61 3.16 44.61
CA PRO A 608 27.64 3.80 45.42
C PRO A 608 28.27 2.84 46.44
N LYS A 609 29.56 3.01 46.72
CA LYS A 609 30.33 2.15 47.63
C LYS A 609 29.67 2.09 49.01
N GLY A 610 29.32 0.88 49.45
CA GLY A 610 28.66 0.62 50.72
C GLY A 610 27.17 0.26 50.61
N HIS A 611 26.56 0.40 49.44
CA HIS A 611 25.19 -0.04 49.20
C HIS A 611 25.16 -1.37 48.45
N THR A 612 25.13 -2.48 49.19
CA THR A 612 24.70 -3.78 48.67
C THR A 612 23.17 -3.77 48.57
N PRO A 613 22.55 -3.97 47.40
CA PRO A 613 21.12 -4.22 47.35
C PRO A 613 20.82 -5.53 48.09
N SER A 614 19.97 -5.48 49.12
CA SER A 614 19.43 -6.72 49.69
C SER A 614 18.38 -7.26 48.72
N VAL A 615 18.69 -8.40 48.11
CA VAL A 615 17.74 -9.16 47.29
C VAL A 615 16.85 -9.95 48.25
N ASP A 616 16.00 -9.22 48.98
CA ASP A 616 14.96 -9.77 49.86
C ASP A 616 13.79 -10.27 49.00
N ASP A 617 14.00 -11.38 48.27
CA ASP A 617 12.99 -12.00 47.38
C ASP A 617 11.64 -12.23 48.07
N ALA A 618 11.65 -12.41 49.39
CA ALA A 618 10.47 -12.51 50.25
C ALA A 618 9.49 -11.32 50.14
N LYS A 619 9.92 -10.14 49.69
CA LYS A 619 9.08 -8.94 49.52
C LYS A 619 8.63 -8.66 48.08
N GLN A 620 9.01 -9.48 47.10
CA GLN A 620 8.69 -9.22 45.69
C GLN A 620 7.20 -9.38 45.33
N ARG A 621 6.38 -9.88 46.27
CA ARG A 621 4.92 -10.09 46.09
C ARG A 621 4.09 -8.81 46.20
N ASP A 622 4.58 -7.77 46.88
CA ASP A 622 3.85 -6.52 47.14
C ASP A 622 4.32 -5.35 46.24
N ASN A 623 4.33 -5.56 44.91
CA ASN A 623 4.63 -4.50 43.94
C ASN A 623 3.39 -4.16 43.07
N PRO A 624 2.47 -3.31 43.57
CA PRO A 624 1.19 -3.02 42.91
C PRO A 624 1.29 -2.21 41.61
N LEU A 625 2.49 -1.78 41.20
CA LEU A 625 2.73 -0.99 39.99
C LEU A 625 3.67 -1.69 38.98
N ALA A 626 4.02 -2.96 39.23
CA ALA A 626 4.88 -3.79 38.37
C ALA A 626 6.30 -3.25 38.04
N ILE A 627 6.71 -2.10 38.61
CA ILE A 627 7.97 -1.39 38.34
C ILE A 627 9.18 -2.34 38.49
N ALA A 628 10.19 -2.19 37.62
CA ALA A 628 11.44 -2.95 37.71
C ALA A 628 12.32 -2.43 38.87
N THR A 629 12.84 -3.34 39.69
CA THR A 629 13.64 -2.99 40.88
C THR A 629 15.12 -2.72 40.58
N THR A 630 15.54 -2.93 39.34
CA THR A 630 16.94 -3.04 38.86
C THR A 630 17.80 -1.80 39.15
N PHE A 631 17.20 -0.61 39.15
CA PHE A 631 17.87 0.66 39.41
C PHE A 631 17.30 1.44 40.60
N LYS A 632 16.61 0.75 41.53
CA LYS A 632 15.96 1.39 42.70
C LYS A 632 16.93 2.14 43.63
N HIS A 633 18.24 1.89 43.55
CA HIS A 633 19.28 2.66 44.26
C HIS A 633 19.64 4.01 43.63
N LEU A 634 19.09 4.33 42.46
CA LEU A 634 19.23 5.61 41.77
C LEU A 634 17.97 6.48 41.91
N ASP A 635 16.80 5.88 42.13
CA ASP A 635 15.53 6.62 42.09
C ASP A 635 15.50 7.77 43.11
N LEU A 636 15.11 8.95 42.62
CA LEU A 636 15.13 10.28 43.30
C LEU A 636 16.47 10.71 43.91
N THR A 637 17.53 9.90 43.80
CA THR A 637 18.81 10.05 44.53
C THR A 637 20.02 10.07 43.61
N TRP A 638 19.83 9.76 42.32
CA TRP A 638 20.86 9.86 41.29
C TRP A 638 21.33 11.30 41.16
N LYS A 639 22.65 11.44 41.07
CA LYS A 639 23.36 12.71 40.91
C LYS A 639 24.55 12.50 39.99
N PRO A 640 24.99 13.52 39.25
CA PRO A 640 26.10 13.36 38.33
C PRO A 640 27.41 13.11 39.08
N THR A 641 28.24 12.25 38.51
CA THR A 641 29.62 11.98 38.92
C THR A 641 30.53 13.17 38.62
N LEU A 642 30.24 13.90 37.53
CA LEU A 642 30.86 15.16 37.15
C LEU A 642 29.80 16.04 36.47
N LYS A 643 29.64 17.30 36.91
CA LYS A 643 28.85 18.33 36.21
C LYS A 643 29.71 19.59 36.07
N PHE A 644 29.81 20.14 34.87
CA PHE A 644 30.73 21.24 34.56
C PHE A 644 30.10 22.24 33.56
N PRO A 645 30.39 23.55 33.68
CA PRO A 645 29.92 24.55 32.73
C PRO A 645 30.80 24.60 31.48
N VAL A 646 30.21 24.90 30.32
CA VAL A 646 30.96 25.22 29.10
C VAL A 646 31.15 26.74 29.01
N SER A 647 32.18 27.25 29.68
CA SER A 647 32.46 28.69 29.76
C SER A 647 32.72 29.33 28.39
N LYS A 648 32.29 30.58 28.20
CA LYS A 648 32.65 31.39 27.02
C LYS A 648 34.15 31.69 26.97
N ILE A 649 34.68 31.86 25.76
CA ILE A 649 36.10 32.23 25.55
C ILE A 649 36.30 33.70 25.93
N GLU A 650 35.41 34.57 25.43
CA GLU A 650 35.39 36.00 25.69
C GLU A 650 34.18 36.36 26.58
N GLY A 651 34.43 37.17 27.63
CA GLY A 651 33.42 37.61 28.59
C GLY A 651 33.05 36.59 29.67
N ASN A 652 32.23 37.03 30.64
CA ASN A 652 31.64 36.15 31.65
C ASN A 652 30.34 35.57 31.12
N GLY A 653 30.29 34.25 30.89
CA GLY A 653 29.08 33.54 30.51
C GLY A 653 29.34 32.06 30.23
N GLU A 654 28.26 31.32 30.03
CA GLU A 654 28.26 29.90 29.66
C GLU A 654 27.63 29.78 28.25
N TYR A 655 28.02 28.78 27.47
CA TYR A 655 27.38 28.46 26.19
C TYR A 655 26.19 27.53 26.43
N GLY A 656 24.99 27.94 25.99
CA GLY A 656 23.82 27.04 25.98
C GLY A 656 24.03 25.89 25.01
N VAL A 657 24.26 24.68 25.54
CA VAL A 657 24.65 23.50 24.76
C VAL A 657 23.42 22.85 24.14
N THR A 658 23.40 22.69 22.82
CA THR A 658 22.35 21.93 22.12
C THR A 658 22.82 20.52 21.75
N ARG A 659 24.09 20.37 21.34
CA ARG A 659 24.67 19.10 20.88
C ARG A 659 26.11 18.88 21.33
N ILE A 660 26.53 17.62 21.45
CA ILE A 660 27.87 17.20 21.90
C ILE A 660 28.41 16.07 21.00
N SER A 661 29.70 16.10 20.67
CA SER A 661 30.35 15.01 19.91
C SER A 661 31.74 14.66 20.45
N ILE A 662 31.80 13.53 21.16
CA ILE A 662 33.03 12.90 21.66
C ILE A 662 33.76 12.15 20.54
N GLN A 663 35.08 11.99 20.65
CA GLN A 663 35.90 11.35 19.62
C GLN A 663 35.73 9.82 19.57
N GLU A 664 35.64 9.16 20.72
CA GLU A 664 35.59 7.70 20.79
C GLU A 664 34.20 7.11 20.56
N ARG A 665 34.20 5.88 20.05
CA ARG A 665 32.98 5.18 19.58
C ARG A 665 32.76 3.88 20.32
N GLN A 666 31.48 3.56 20.48
CA GLN A 666 31.06 2.27 20.97
C GLN A 666 31.64 1.14 20.09
N GLY A 667 32.34 0.19 20.72
CA GLY A 667 32.90 -0.97 20.05
C GLY A 667 34.24 -0.76 19.31
N ASP A 668 34.72 0.48 19.14
CA ASP A 668 36.09 0.71 18.63
C ASP A 668 37.10 0.49 19.75
N ARG A 669 37.68 -0.71 19.80
CA ARG A 669 38.68 -1.11 20.79
C ARG A 669 40.12 -0.92 20.32
N SER A 670 40.34 -0.25 19.19
CA SER A 670 41.66 -0.10 18.56
C SER A 670 42.69 0.69 19.36
N VAL A 671 42.27 1.37 20.45
CA VAL A 671 43.17 2.00 21.43
C VAL A 671 43.53 1.04 22.57
N ALA A 672 42.56 0.27 23.08
CA ALA A 672 42.77 -0.69 24.17
C ALA A 672 43.63 -1.90 23.74
N GLU A 673 43.34 -2.46 22.56
CA GLU A 673 44.07 -3.64 22.04
C GLU A 673 45.56 -3.37 21.81
N LYS A 674 45.92 -2.14 21.42
CA LYS A 674 47.31 -1.69 21.25
C LYS A 674 48.11 -1.60 22.56
N GLN A 675 47.44 -1.56 23.71
CA GLN A 675 48.10 -1.61 25.02
C GLN A 675 48.26 -3.04 25.53
N GLY A 676 47.26 -3.91 25.28
CA GLY A 676 47.29 -5.32 25.70
C GLY A 676 48.48 -6.12 25.13
N SER A 677 48.91 -5.81 23.90
CA SER A 677 50.03 -6.50 23.23
C SER A 677 51.42 -6.23 23.83
N LYS A 678 51.53 -5.41 24.88
CA LYS A 678 52.78 -5.18 25.64
C LYS A 678 52.78 -5.82 27.05
N ALA A 679 51.74 -6.57 27.41
CA ALA A 679 51.52 -7.06 28.77
C ALA A 679 51.34 -8.59 28.88
N SER A 680 51.99 -9.36 27.99
CA SER A 680 51.91 -10.83 27.95
C SER A 680 53.13 -11.52 28.57
N ASP A 681 53.52 -11.15 29.79
CA ASP A 681 54.55 -11.88 30.55
C ASP A 681 54.42 -11.67 32.08
N ILE A 682 53.38 -12.27 32.66
CA ILE A 682 53.27 -12.63 34.09
C ILE A 682 52.32 -13.83 34.17
N SER A 683 52.76 -14.91 34.81
CA SER A 683 51.93 -16.07 35.08
C SER A 683 51.19 -15.93 36.41
N MET A 684 49.94 -16.41 36.47
CA MET A 684 49.59 -17.49 37.41
C MET A 684 48.14 -18.00 37.30
N SER A 685 47.94 -19.20 37.85
CA SER A 685 46.67 -19.90 38.01
C SER A 685 45.62 -19.13 38.82
N GLY A 686 44.37 -19.09 38.35
CA GLY A 686 43.22 -18.76 39.18
C GLY A 686 41.94 -19.42 38.65
N SER A 687 41.20 -20.11 39.50
CA SER A 687 40.01 -20.86 39.09
C SER A 687 38.85 -19.92 38.73
N MET A 688 38.14 -20.19 37.62
CA MET A 688 36.92 -19.47 37.27
C MET A 688 35.75 -19.90 38.17
N GLY A 689 35.31 -18.98 39.03
CA GLY A 689 34.03 -19.08 39.74
C GLY A 689 33.09 -17.95 39.33
N MET A 690 31.86 -18.28 38.89
CA MET A 690 30.81 -17.27 38.73
C MET A 690 30.42 -16.70 40.11
N GLY A 691 30.52 -15.38 40.29
CA GLY A 691 30.16 -14.72 41.56
C GLY A 691 30.92 -13.44 41.88
N GLY A 692 31.35 -12.66 40.87
CA GLY A 692 32.15 -11.44 41.07
C GLY A 692 31.33 -10.22 41.52
N SER A 693 31.30 -9.94 42.82
CA SER A 693 30.68 -8.73 43.37
C SER A 693 31.33 -7.44 42.82
N LEU A 694 30.56 -6.61 42.10
CA LEU A 694 31.02 -5.33 41.57
C LEU A 694 31.47 -4.38 42.70
N ARG A 695 32.70 -3.87 42.59
CA ARG A 695 33.27 -2.87 43.51
C ARG A 695 34.02 -1.80 42.71
N THR A 696 33.66 -0.54 42.88
CA THR A 696 34.41 0.58 42.27
C THR A 696 35.75 0.80 43.00
N GLY A 697 36.86 0.82 42.25
CA GLY A 697 38.20 1.12 42.76
C GLY A 697 38.39 2.58 43.22
N SER A 698 39.55 2.94 43.78
CA SER A 698 39.86 4.36 44.05
C SER A 698 40.34 5.04 42.77
N ALA A 699 40.06 6.35 42.64
CA ALA A 699 40.49 7.12 41.47
C ALA A 699 42.02 7.36 41.41
N LYS A 700 42.75 7.06 42.50
CA LYS A 700 44.22 7.12 42.54
C LYS A 700 44.93 5.89 41.95
N ASP A 701 44.20 4.77 41.80
CA ASP A 701 44.81 3.47 41.47
C ASP A 701 44.59 3.06 40.00
N LYS A 702 43.95 3.92 39.19
CA LYS A 702 43.68 3.68 37.78
C LYS A 702 44.58 4.55 36.89
N LYS A 703 45.26 3.95 35.93
CA LYS A 703 46.06 4.68 34.92
C LYS A 703 45.13 5.39 33.91
N PRO A 704 45.49 6.58 33.41
CA PRO A 704 44.83 7.17 32.25
C PRO A 704 44.94 6.27 31.01
N LEU A 705 43.95 6.33 30.12
CA LEU A 705 43.93 5.53 28.89
C LEU A 705 44.73 6.21 27.77
N GLU A 706 46.00 5.82 27.61
CA GLU A 706 46.89 6.39 26.58
C GLU A 706 46.34 6.23 25.15
N GLY A 707 46.00 7.35 24.51
CA GLY A 707 45.50 7.40 23.13
C GLY A 707 44.05 7.86 22.98
N VAL A 708 43.27 7.96 24.07
CA VAL A 708 41.93 8.58 24.06
C VAL A 708 42.02 10.04 24.51
N THR A 709 41.30 10.93 23.85
CA THR A 709 41.20 12.36 24.21
C THR A 709 40.05 12.64 25.18
N SER A 710 40.21 13.67 26.01
CA SER A 710 39.13 14.29 26.81
C SER A 710 38.46 15.47 26.09
N LYS A 711 38.75 15.63 24.80
CA LYS A 711 38.29 16.73 23.95
C LYS A 711 37.02 16.35 23.20
N PHE A 712 36.16 17.34 23.00
CA PHE A 712 34.85 17.16 22.40
C PHE A 712 34.39 18.44 21.71
N PHE A 713 33.50 18.27 20.72
CA PHE A 713 32.84 19.39 20.07
C PHE A 713 31.47 19.65 20.71
N VAL A 714 31.07 20.91 20.70
CA VAL A 714 29.78 21.43 21.18
C VAL A 714 29.15 22.27 20.07
N GLY A 715 27.85 22.05 19.86
CA GLY A 715 26.99 22.99 19.15
C GLY A 715 26.21 23.82 20.17
N THR A 716 26.15 25.14 19.97
CA THR A 716 25.39 26.05 20.84
C THR A 716 24.04 26.44 20.23
N GLU A 717 23.14 26.92 21.09
CA GLU A 717 21.85 27.51 20.68
C GLU A 717 22.01 28.79 19.84
N ALA A 718 23.16 29.47 19.95
CA ALA A 718 23.49 30.67 19.17
C ALA A 718 24.18 30.38 17.82
N GLY A 719 24.30 29.11 17.41
CA GLY A 719 24.93 28.72 16.14
C GLY A 719 26.47 28.68 16.18
N GLU A 720 27.06 28.76 17.38
CA GLU A 720 28.51 28.66 17.58
C GLU A 720 28.94 27.20 17.61
N PHE A 721 29.99 26.86 16.86
CA PHE A 721 30.70 25.58 16.91
C PHE A 721 31.92 25.74 17.85
N VAL A 722 31.95 24.97 18.93
CA VAL A 722 32.89 25.13 20.06
C VAL A 722 33.70 23.85 20.25
N TYR A 723 35.01 23.98 20.48
CA TYR A 723 35.91 22.85 20.76
C TYR A 723 36.50 22.96 22.17
N ALA A 724 36.18 22.00 23.04
CA ALA A 724 36.43 22.07 24.49
C ALA A 724 37.05 20.78 25.04
N ASP A 725 37.50 20.83 26.29
CA ASP A 725 38.05 19.68 27.05
C ASP A 725 37.38 19.65 28.44
N TRP A 726 36.93 18.48 28.90
CA TRP A 726 36.23 18.34 30.20
C TRP A 726 37.17 17.99 31.35
N LYS A 727 38.45 17.74 31.06
CA LYS A 727 39.47 17.41 32.06
C LYS A 727 39.59 18.58 33.04
N LEU A 728 39.36 18.32 34.32
CA LEU A 728 39.40 19.37 35.33
C LEU A 728 40.86 19.73 35.66
N GLU A 729 41.23 20.96 35.35
CA GLU A 729 42.55 21.51 35.68
C GLU A 729 42.39 22.66 36.70
N LYS A 730 43.51 23.19 37.19
CA LYS A 730 43.48 24.41 38.01
C LYS A 730 43.57 25.61 37.07
N ASP A 731 42.50 26.37 36.99
CA ASP A 731 42.48 27.65 36.29
C ASP A 731 43.56 28.58 36.88
N THR A 732 44.37 29.19 36.01
CA THR A 732 45.44 30.12 36.39
C THR A 732 44.91 31.40 37.01
N ASP A 733 43.71 31.82 36.61
CA ASP A 733 43.19 33.15 36.90
C ASP A 733 42.39 33.16 38.22
N SER A 734 41.50 32.18 38.41
CA SER A 734 40.66 32.06 39.61
C SER A 734 41.15 31.04 40.64
N GLY A 735 42.13 30.19 40.30
CA GLY A 735 42.62 29.11 41.16
C GLY A 735 41.61 27.97 41.41
N LYS A 736 40.42 28.03 40.80
CA LYS A 736 39.38 27.01 40.92
C LYS A 736 39.74 25.76 40.10
N ILE A 737 39.17 24.62 40.49
CA ILE A 737 39.23 23.38 39.72
C ILE A 737 38.01 23.38 38.78
N GLN A 738 38.25 23.60 37.49
CA GLN A 738 37.24 23.74 36.44
C GLN A 738 37.79 23.17 35.11
N PRO A 739 36.95 22.87 34.10
CA PRO A 739 37.45 22.62 32.75
C PRO A 739 38.22 23.87 32.23
N PRO A 740 39.23 23.71 31.38
CA PRO A 740 39.86 24.83 30.69
C PRO A 740 38.84 25.55 29.79
N ARG A 741 39.09 26.82 29.48
CA ARG A 741 38.27 27.54 28.48
C ARG A 741 38.38 26.82 27.12
N PRO A 742 37.32 26.81 26.28
CA PRO A 742 37.36 26.17 24.97
C PRO A 742 38.50 26.70 24.10
N GLN A 743 39.09 25.82 23.28
CA GLN A 743 40.27 26.13 22.46
C GLN A 743 39.93 27.10 21.34
N PHE A 744 38.76 26.90 20.71
CA PHE A 744 38.15 27.86 19.80
C PHE A 744 36.62 27.77 19.85
N ALA A 745 35.98 28.86 19.45
CA ALA A 745 34.55 28.95 19.21
C ALA A 745 34.36 29.82 17.95
N LYS A 746 33.56 29.35 16.99
CA LYS A 746 33.30 30.10 15.76
C LYS A 746 31.82 30.01 15.39
N SER A 747 31.19 31.16 15.16
CA SER A 747 29.82 31.22 14.65
C SER A 747 29.83 31.16 13.11
N TYR A 748 29.13 30.18 12.56
CA TYR A 748 28.94 29.98 11.12
C TYR A 748 27.50 29.60 10.75
N HIS A 749 26.65 29.32 11.74
CA HIS A 749 25.24 28.98 11.56
C HIS A 749 24.37 30.14 12.05
N ASP A 750 23.35 30.54 11.29
CA ASP A 750 22.45 31.65 11.65
C ASP A 750 21.49 31.32 12.82
N TRP A 751 21.50 30.07 13.27
CA TRP A 751 20.67 29.57 14.36
C TRP A 751 21.33 28.36 15.04
N GLY A 752 20.86 28.04 16.25
CA GLY A 752 21.33 26.91 17.03
C GLY A 752 21.49 25.60 16.27
N ILE A 753 22.60 24.92 16.55
CA ILE A 753 23.01 23.68 15.90
C ILE A 753 22.10 22.54 16.38
N ASN A 754 21.37 21.93 15.45
CA ASN A 754 20.40 20.86 15.71
C ASN A 754 21.04 19.46 15.59
N THR A 755 22.21 19.35 14.95
CA THR A 755 22.92 18.10 14.68
C THR A 755 24.42 18.36 14.77
N LEU A 756 25.14 17.49 15.47
CA LEU A 756 26.61 17.49 15.54
C LEU A 756 27.12 16.04 15.51
N GLN A 757 27.70 15.59 14.39
CA GLN A 757 28.01 14.17 14.22
C GLN A 757 29.36 13.94 13.52
N ARG A 758 30.22 13.11 14.12
CA ARG A 758 31.45 12.62 13.49
C ARG A 758 31.15 11.59 12.39
N SER A 759 31.86 11.62 11.27
CA SER A 759 31.67 10.72 10.13
C SER A 759 32.00 9.26 10.48
N PRO A 760 31.16 8.25 10.16
CA PRO A 760 31.40 6.84 10.49
C PRO A 760 32.77 6.30 10.08
N PHE A 761 33.39 6.87 9.04
CA PHE A 761 34.66 6.42 8.47
C PHE A 761 35.88 7.23 8.92
N TYR A 762 35.69 8.45 9.45
CA TYR A 762 36.76 9.38 9.82
C TYR A 762 36.59 9.83 11.28
N LYS A 763 37.59 9.57 12.14
CA LYS A 763 37.53 10.01 13.55
C LYS A 763 37.54 11.53 13.67
N ASP A 764 38.21 12.21 12.76
CA ASP A 764 38.51 13.64 12.74
C ASP A 764 37.49 14.51 11.99
N LEU A 765 36.63 13.95 11.14
CA LEU A 765 35.64 14.71 10.36
C LEU A 765 34.30 14.85 11.09
N ILE A 766 33.77 16.07 11.22
CA ILE A 766 32.51 16.40 11.92
C ILE A 766 31.55 17.17 11.00
N LEU A 767 30.29 16.75 10.94
CA LEU A 767 29.18 17.49 10.35
C LEU A 767 28.44 18.26 11.45
N ALA A 768 28.21 19.56 11.23
CA ALA A 768 27.31 20.39 12.02
C ALA A 768 26.20 20.95 11.13
N VAL A 769 24.95 20.87 11.59
CA VAL A 769 23.77 21.40 10.88
C VAL A 769 23.01 22.34 11.82
N GLY A 770 22.72 23.56 11.36
CA GLY A 770 22.10 24.61 12.16
C GLY A 770 21.63 25.76 11.29
N GLY A 771 20.48 26.36 11.63
CA GLY A 771 19.91 27.45 10.82
C GLY A 771 19.62 27.03 9.39
N TRP A 772 20.21 27.74 8.42
CA TRP A 772 19.96 27.57 6.99
C TRP A 772 21.15 26.95 6.24
N ASN A 773 22.17 26.46 6.94
CA ASN A 773 23.37 25.90 6.34
C ASN A 773 23.92 24.69 7.13
N PHE A 774 24.81 23.93 6.49
CA PHE A 774 25.64 22.93 7.17
C PHE A 774 27.12 23.29 7.02
N THR A 775 27.92 22.83 7.98
CA THR A 775 29.38 22.98 7.95
C THR A 775 30.06 21.65 8.25
N LEU A 776 31.17 21.41 7.55
CA LEU A 776 32.01 20.23 7.74
C LEU A 776 33.37 20.67 8.29
N TRP A 777 33.74 20.13 9.44
CA TRP A 777 34.94 20.48 10.21
C TRP A 777 35.89 19.30 10.27
N LYS A 778 37.17 19.58 10.48
CA LYS A 778 38.19 18.56 10.77
C LYS A 778 38.95 18.92 12.04
N GLU A 779 39.07 17.95 12.93
CA GLU A 779 39.80 18.09 14.18
C GLU A 779 41.28 18.44 13.93
N GLY A 780 41.79 19.43 14.66
CA GLY A 780 43.14 19.97 14.47
C GLY A 780 43.25 21.10 13.43
N ILE A 781 42.14 21.56 12.83
CA ILE A 781 42.12 22.74 11.94
C ILE A 781 41.30 23.85 12.58
N GLU A 782 41.98 24.95 12.90
CA GLU A 782 41.38 26.10 13.57
C GLU A 782 40.94 27.21 12.59
N GLY A 783 41.43 27.22 11.34
CA GLY A 783 41.12 28.24 10.33
C GLY A 783 39.62 28.40 10.05
N GLY A 784 38.91 27.29 9.79
CA GLY A 784 37.47 27.28 9.59
C GLY A 784 36.94 25.91 9.14
N PRO A 785 35.66 25.81 8.76
CA PRO A 785 35.10 24.61 8.18
C PRO A 785 35.68 24.35 6.78
N ILE A 786 35.92 23.08 6.48
CA ILE A 786 36.39 22.57 5.17
C ILE A 786 35.37 22.92 4.08
N ILE A 787 34.10 22.60 4.32
CA ILE A 787 32.95 22.98 3.50
C ILE A 787 32.01 23.79 4.38
N HIS A 788 31.57 24.93 3.86
CA HIS A 788 30.43 25.69 4.34
C HIS A 788 29.41 25.69 3.20
N SER A 789 28.19 25.22 3.45
CA SER A 789 27.17 25.14 2.40
C SER A 789 26.68 26.52 1.99
N ALA A 790 26.10 26.62 0.78
CA ALA A 790 25.20 27.72 0.48
C ALA A 790 24.00 27.73 1.44
N THR A 791 23.34 28.88 1.57
CA THR A 791 22.07 29.02 2.30
C THR A 791 20.98 28.20 1.60
N ALA A 792 20.41 27.23 2.32
CA ALA A 792 19.33 26.37 1.84
C ALA A 792 18.03 27.16 1.62
N PRO A 793 17.09 26.68 0.78
CA PRO A 793 15.81 27.36 0.53
C PRO A 793 14.85 27.35 1.73
N LYS A 794 15.11 26.51 2.75
CA LYS A 794 14.37 26.37 4.01
C LYS A 794 15.32 26.04 5.15
N LYS A 795 14.90 26.33 6.39
CA LYS A 795 15.64 25.97 7.61
C LYS A 795 15.89 24.46 7.66
N LEU A 796 17.13 24.08 7.92
CA LEU A 796 17.56 22.70 8.12
C LEU A 796 17.21 22.28 9.56
N THR A 797 16.68 21.07 9.74
CA THR A 797 16.12 20.62 11.03
C THR A 797 16.82 19.39 11.61
N ALA A 798 17.37 18.52 10.76
CA ALA A 798 18.14 17.35 11.17
C ALA A 798 19.24 17.02 10.15
N GLY A 799 20.25 16.27 10.56
CA GLY A 799 21.25 15.68 9.65
C GLY A 799 21.76 14.35 10.19
N TYR A 800 22.27 13.49 9.30
CA TYR A 800 22.96 12.26 9.70
C TYR A 800 23.86 11.72 8.57
N TRP A 801 25.06 11.26 8.91
CA TRP A 801 25.98 10.60 7.96
C TRP A 801 25.47 9.24 7.46
N SER A 802 25.77 8.88 6.22
CA SER A 802 25.52 7.51 5.77
C SER A 802 26.44 6.52 6.51
N PRO A 803 25.91 5.45 7.12
CA PRO A 803 26.72 4.40 7.76
C PRO A 803 27.42 3.48 6.76
N SER A 804 27.14 3.61 5.45
CA SER A 804 27.61 2.70 4.38
C SER A 804 28.55 3.36 3.36
N ARG A 805 28.40 4.67 3.09
CA ARG A 805 29.22 5.42 2.13
C ARG A 805 29.90 6.62 2.78
N PRO A 806 31.24 6.80 2.66
CA PRO A 806 31.99 7.85 3.36
C PRO A 806 31.74 9.27 2.84
N ALA A 807 31.34 9.45 1.58
CA ALA A 807 31.07 10.75 1.00
C ALA A 807 29.62 11.25 1.20
N VAL A 808 28.73 10.40 1.73
CA VAL A 808 27.28 10.61 1.72
C VAL A 808 26.72 11.00 3.09
N PHE A 809 25.86 12.02 3.14
CA PHE A 809 25.05 12.35 4.31
C PHE A 809 23.65 12.86 3.91
N PHE A 810 22.72 12.69 4.85
CA PHE A 810 21.32 13.08 4.73
C PHE A 810 21.06 14.34 5.55
N ILE A 811 20.20 15.23 5.06
CA ILE A 811 19.71 16.43 5.76
C ILE A 811 18.18 16.50 5.64
N GLY A 812 17.50 16.70 6.76
CA GLY A 812 16.06 16.97 6.81
C GLY A 812 15.77 18.46 6.85
N ARG A 813 14.72 18.89 6.14
CA ARG A 813 14.26 20.29 6.09
C ARG A 813 12.91 20.52 6.78
N SER A 814 12.70 21.78 7.15
CA SER A 814 11.45 22.28 7.73
C SER A 814 10.23 22.26 6.78
N ASP A 815 10.41 21.96 5.49
CA ASP A 815 9.32 21.77 4.52
C ASP A 815 9.07 20.30 4.16
N GLY A 816 9.57 19.36 4.99
CA GLY A 816 9.31 17.92 4.82
C GLY A 816 10.11 17.24 3.70
N ASN A 817 11.09 17.96 3.15
CA ASN A 817 12.04 17.46 2.16
C ASN A 817 13.31 16.90 2.82
N ILE A 818 13.86 15.84 2.23
CA ILE A 818 15.20 15.32 2.53
C ILE A 818 16.13 15.66 1.38
N ASP A 819 17.26 16.27 1.72
CA ASP A 819 18.39 16.50 0.81
C ASP A 819 19.49 15.47 1.10
N ILE A 820 19.98 14.82 0.06
CA ILE A 820 21.07 13.84 0.14
C ILE A 820 22.26 14.40 -0.62
N TRP A 821 23.38 14.52 0.08
CA TRP A 821 24.62 15.08 -0.42
C TRP A 821 25.62 13.95 -0.63
N ASP A 822 26.20 13.85 -1.82
CA ASP A 822 27.36 13.00 -2.11
C ASP A 822 28.52 13.88 -2.56
N LEU A 823 29.49 14.10 -1.67
CA LEU A 823 30.57 15.07 -1.88
C LEU A 823 31.55 14.73 -3.00
N LEU A 824 31.46 13.52 -3.58
CA LEU A 824 32.24 13.11 -4.73
C LEU A 824 31.49 13.30 -6.07
N ASP A 825 30.18 13.51 -6.01
CA ASP A 825 29.31 13.86 -7.15
C ASP A 825 29.06 15.39 -7.17
N LYS A 826 28.44 15.93 -6.12
CA LYS A 826 28.09 17.36 -6.02
C LYS A 826 28.40 17.95 -4.64
N THR A 827 29.04 19.12 -4.68
CA THR A 827 29.52 19.85 -3.48
C THR A 827 28.81 21.19 -3.25
N HIS A 828 28.05 21.68 -4.23
CA HIS A 828 27.39 22.99 -4.21
C HIS A 828 25.85 22.91 -4.10
N GLU A 829 25.28 21.77 -4.51
CA GLU A 829 23.87 21.42 -4.41
C GLU A 829 23.75 19.93 -4.00
N PRO A 830 22.62 19.49 -3.42
CA PRO A 830 22.44 18.07 -3.11
C PRO A 830 22.30 17.21 -4.37
N SER A 831 22.81 15.99 -4.32
CA SER A 831 22.70 14.99 -5.40
C SER A 831 21.27 14.47 -5.58
N LEU A 832 20.50 14.37 -4.49
CA LEU A 832 19.07 14.10 -4.51
C LEU A 832 18.34 15.05 -3.55
N SER A 833 17.16 15.52 -3.94
CA SER A 833 16.19 16.12 -3.02
C SER A 833 14.82 15.49 -3.24
N GLN A 834 14.12 15.12 -2.17
CA GLN A 834 12.84 14.40 -2.24
C GLN A 834 11.91 14.80 -1.10
N ASN A 835 10.63 15.00 -1.41
CA ASN A 835 9.58 15.20 -0.41
C ASN A 835 9.18 13.87 0.26
N VAL A 836 8.97 13.91 1.57
CA VAL A 836 8.59 12.74 2.40
C VAL A 836 7.33 13.04 3.22
N SER A 837 7.21 14.25 3.73
CA SER A 837 6.02 14.73 4.46
C SER A 837 5.63 16.13 4.01
N ALA A 838 4.39 16.54 4.29
CA ALA A 838 3.95 17.93 4.19
C ALA A 838 4.35 18.77 5.43
N SER A 839 4.94 18.14 6.45
CA SER A 839 5.29 18.75 7.75
C SER A 839 6.79 18.79 8.00
N THR A 840 7.22 19.60 8.98
CA THR A 840 8.63 19.75 9.33
C THR A 840 9.25 18.40 9.74
N ILE A 841 10.35 17.97 9.12
CA ILE A 841 11.11 16.82 9.62
C ILE A 841 11.74 17.20 10.97
N THR A 842 11.66 16.34 11.98
CA THR A 842 12.20 16.60 13.33
C THR A 842 13.51 15.86 13.59
N GLN A 843 13.58 14.56 13.29
CA GLN A 843 14.82 13.78 13.29
C GLN A 843 14.85 12.79 12.10
N ILE A 844 16.07 12.50 11.63
CA ILE A 844 16.37 11.38 10.72
C ILE A 844 17.38 10.42 11.35
N TYR A 845 17.27 9.11 11.07
CA TYR A 845 18.22 8.09 11.53
C TYR A 845 18.34 6.92 10.53
N PRO A 846 19.47 6.81 9.78
CA PRO A 846 19.77 5.67 8.90
C PRO A 846 20.25 4.44 9.66
N TRP A 847 19.79 3.26 9.24
CA TRP A 847 20.08 1.98 9.88
C TRP A 847 20.33 0.88 8.83
N VAL A 848 21.39 0.08 9.04
CA VAL A 848 21.80 -0.96 8.09
C VAL A 848 21.20 -2.30 8.53
N VAL A 849 20.21 -2.80 7.78
CA VAL A 849 19.53 -4.07 8.08
C VAL A 849 20.44 -5.24 7.70
N ASN A 850 21.07 -5.15 6.53
CA ASN A 850 22.01 -6.12 5.96
C ASN A 850 22.81 -5.43 4.83
N SER A 851 23.80 -6.11 4.24
CA SER A 851 24.65 -5.53 3.18
C SER A 851 23.92 -5.16 1.89
N LYS A 852 22.71 -5.69 1.66
CA LYS A 852 21.86 -5.35 0.52
C LYS A 852 20.79 -4.30 0.85
N GLN A 853 20.53 -3.97 2.11
CA GLN A 853 19.39 -3.13 2.51
C GLN A 853 19.75 -2.16 3.66
N GLN A 854 19.54 -0.88 3.40
CA GLN A 854 19.69 0.22 4.34
C GLN A 854 18.37 0.99 4.40
N LEU A 855 17.87 1.23 5.61
CA LEU A 855 16.67 2.01 5.86
C LEU A 855 17.04 3.38 6.43
N LEU A 856 16.13 4.34 6.27
CA LEU A 856 16.21 5.69 6.82
C LEU A 856 14.90 5.96 7.57
N ALA A 857 14.98 6.05 8.90
CA ALA A 857 13.88 6.57 9.69
C ALA A 857 13.81 8.09 9.55
N VAL A 858 12.60 8.62 9.41
CA VAL A 858 12.29 10.04 9.22
C VAL A 858 11.06 10.33 10.06
N SER A 859 11.13 11.32 10.94
CA SER A 859 9.99 11.74 11.77
C SER A 859 9.52 13.14 11.41
N ASP A 860 8.21 13.38 11.57
CA ASP A 860 7.61 14.69 11.40
C ASP A 860 7.10 15.32 12.72
N SER A 861 6.56 16.53 12.61
CA SER A 861 5.96 17.29 13.73
C SER A 861 4.44 17.13 13.87
N VAL A 862 3.87 16.05 13.34
CA VAL A 862 2.43 15.71 13.41
C VAL A 862 2.18 14.35 14.07
N GLY A 863 3.19 13.47 14.10
CA GLY A 863 3.15 12.20 14.81
C GLY A 863 3.47 10.98 13.94
N THR A 864 3.97 11.21 12.72
CA THR A 864 4.27 10.17 11.74
C THR A 864 5.76 9.85 11.71
N LEU A 865 6.06 8.55 11.80
CA LEU A 865 7.38 8.00 11.52
C LEU A 865 7.32 7.31 10.15
N HIS A 866 8.03 7.87 9.18
CA HIS A 866 8.24 7.25 7.86
C HIS A 866 9.56 6.45 7.89
N ILE A 867 9.52 5.21 7.40
CA ILE A 867 10.70 4.39 7.13
C ILE A 867 10.86 4.28 5.61
N LEU A 868 12.01 4.72 5.11
CA LEU A 868 12.34 4.71 3.69
C LEU A 868 13.49 3.73 3.42
N GLU A 869 13.49 3.03 2.29
CA GLU A 869 14.67 2.31 1.81
C GLU A 869 15.57 3.25 0.99
N VAL A 870 16.86 3.27 1.35
CA VAL A 870 17.90 4.05 0.67
C VAL A 870 18.35 3.28 -0.57
N PRO A 871 18.29 3.84 -1.80
CA PRO A 871 18.57 3.09 -3.04
C PRO A 871 20.02 2.63 -3.16
N TRP A 872 20.26 1.69 -4.09
CA TRP A 872 21.57 1.03 -4.29
C TRP A 872 22.74 2.03 -4.46
N SER A 873 22.56 3.07 -5.27
CA SER A 873 23.55 4.12 -5.54
C SER A 873 24.01 4.90 -4.29
N LEU A 874 23.14 5.03 -3.29
CA LEU A 874 23.40 5.80 -2.07
C LEU A 874 23.86 4.92 -0.89
N ARG A 875 23.73 3.58 -1.01
CA ARG A 875 24.20 2.61 -0.01
C ARG A 875 25.45 1.81 -0.41
N HIS A 876 25.73 1.64 -1.70
CA HIS A 876 26.87 0.86 -2.16
C HIS A 876 28.08 1.76 -2.49
N ALA A 877 29.13 1.68 -1.68
CA ALA A 877 30.35 2.46 -1.91
C ALA A 877 31.06 2.09 -3.22
N THR A 878 31.68 3.07 -3.85
CA THR A 878 32.52 2.89 -5.04
C THR A 878 33.90 2.34 -4.68
N VAL A 879 34.56 1.64 -5.62
CA VAL A 879 35.88 1.05 -5.37
C VAL A 879 36.91 2.17 -5.17
N GLY A 880 37.46 2.27 -3.96
CA GLY A 880 38.41 3.33 -3.59
C GLY A 880 37.78 4.63 -3.08
N GLU A 881 36.47 4.68 -2.84
CA GLU A 881 35.74 5.89 -2.40
C GLU A 881 36.38 6.59 -1.20
N LEU A 882 36.81 5.82 -0.20
CA LEU A 882 37.47 6.34 1.01
C LEU A 882 38.80 7.04 0.69
N SER A 883 39.58 6.53 -0.27
CA SER A 883 40.82 7.18 -0.73
C SER A 883 40.53 8.47 -1.49
N SER A 884 39.49 8.46 -2.33
CA SER A 884 39.03 9.64 -3.08
C SER A 884 38.52 10.75 -2.15
N MET A 885 37.69 10.40 -1.16
CA MET A 885 37.18 11.32 -0.15
C MET A 885 38.28 11.84 0.79
N THR A 886 39.27 11.02 1.14
CA THR A 886 40.46 11.48 1.89
C THR A 886 41.26 12.50 1.07
N SER A 887 41.47 12.24 -0.23
CA SER A 887 42.16 13.14 -1.15
C SER A 887 41.41 14.45 -1.36
N TYR A 888 40.07 14.39 -1.40
CA TYR A 888 39.19 15.57 -1.40
C TYR A 888 39.40 16.40 -0.13
N ILE A 889 39.29 15.78 1.06
CA ILE A 889 39.49 16.45 2.36
C ILE A 889 40.85 17.14 2.39
N GLU A 890 41.94 16.46 2.03
CA GLU A 890 43.28 17.04 2.01
C GLU A 890 43.43 18.24 1.07
N ARG A 891 42.77 18.22 -0.09
CA ARG A 891 42.78 19.35 -1.04
C ARG A 891 42.08 20.56 -0.44
N GLU A 892 40.94 20.37 0.20
CA GLU A 892 40.19 21.46 0.84
C GLU A 892 40.92 22.02 2.07
N VAL A 893 41.64 21.19 2.84
CA VAL A 893 42.56 21.65 3.90
C VAL A 893 43.65 22.56 3.33
N LYS A 894 44.30 22.14 2.23
CA LYS A 894 45.32 22.94 1.54
C LYS A 894 44.73 24.24 0.95
N ARG A 895 43.44 24.24 0.55
CA ARG A 895 42.70 25.45 0.13
C ARG A 895 42.47 26.41 1.30
N LEU A 896 42.05 25.92 2.48
CA LEU A 896 41.90 26.76 3.67
C LEU A 896 43.23 27.42 4.07
N GLU A 897 44.31 26.63 4.18
CA GLU A 897 45.65 27.16 4.47
C GLU A 897 46.09 28.24 3.48
N TYR A 898 45.77 28.08 2.19
CA TYR A 898 46.06 29.08 1.16
C TYR A 898 45.22 30.35 1.33
N ILE A 899 43.93 30.22 1.69
CA ILE A 899 43.04 31.35 1.95
C ILE A 899 43.52 32.13 3.18
N ASP A 900 43.86 31.46 4.29
CA ASP A 900 44.33 32.11 5.52
C ASP A 900 45.62 32.90 5.26
N LYS A 901 46.62 32.28 4.62
CA LYS A 901 47.89 32.93 4.22
C LYS A 901 47.64 34.12 3.27
N ARG A 902 46.59 34.07 2.45
CA ARG A 902 46.19 35.16 1.54
C ARG A 902 45.41 36.28 2.27
N GLN A 903 44.60 35.96 3.27
CA GLN A 903 43.97 36.96 4.14
C GLN A 903 45.04 37.72 4.94
N ASP A 904 46.00 37.01 5.53
CA ASP A 904 47.16 37.62 6.20
C ASP A 904 47.93 38.56 5.27
N PHE A 905 48.20 38.13 4.03
CA PHE A 905 48.85 38.98 3.02
C PHE A 905 48.02 40.24 2.69
N HIS A 906 46.70 40.12 2.54
CA HIS A 906 45.82 41.28 2.32
C HIS A 906 45.75 42.20 3.55
N VAL A 907 45.71 41.67 4.78
CA VAL A 907 45.73 42.47 6.03
C VAL A 907 47.08 43.17 6.20
N GLN A 908 48.21 42.50 5.95
CA GLN A 908 49.54 43.08 6.00
C GLN A 908 49.72 44.17 4.94
N ASN A 909 49.26 43.94 3.71
CA ASN A 909 49.34 44.96 2.65
C ASN A 909 48.40 46.14 2.90
N LYS A 910 47.20 45.90 3.44
CA LYS A 910 46.31 46.98 3.89
C LYS A 910 46.99 47.83 4.98
N ARG A 911 47.57 47.20 6.01
CA ARG A 911 48.34 47.91 7.06
C ARG A 911 49.54 48.69 6.51
N LYS A 912 50.23 48.17 5.48
CA LYS A 912 51.31 48.90 4.79
C LYS A 912 50.78 50.10 4.01
N MET A 913 49.70 49.95 3.23
CA MET A 913 49.06 51.05 2.51
C MET A 913 48.54 52.13 3.47
N GLU A 914 47.91 51.73 4.59
CA GLU A 914 47.46 52.65 5.65
C GLU A 914 48.63 53.37 6.34
N ALA A 915 49.76 52.69 6.55
CA ALA A 915 50.98 53.29 7.08
C ALA A 915 51.62 54.28 6.09
N GLU A 916 51.75 53.91 4.81
CA GLU A 916 52.24 54.80 3.75
C GLU A 916 51.31 56.01 3.54
N GLU A 917 49.99 55.84 3.65
CA GLU A 917 49.03 56.93 3.53
C GLU A 917 49.07 57.84 4.77
N ALA A 918 49.28 57.28 5.97
CA ALA A 918 49.53 58.06 7.18
C ALA A 918 50.86 58.84 7.11
N GLU A 919 51.92 58.23 6.59
CA GLU A 919 53.22 58.89 6.36
C GLU A 919 53.09 60.02 5.32
N LYS A 920 52.41 59.77 4.20
CA LYS A 920 52.08 60.81 3.19
C LYS A 920 51.20 61.94 3.74
N LYS A 921 50.37 61.69 4.77
CA LYS A 921 49.60 62.71 5.50
C LYS A 921 50.39 63.41 6.61
N MET A 922 51.51 62.86 7.07
CA MET A 922 52.42 63.50 8.03
C MET A 922 53.46 64.39 7.35
N VAL A 923 53.75 64.18 6.07
CA VAL A 923 54.51 65.13 5.25
C VAL A 923 53.65 66.38 5.01
N GLN A 924 54.01 67.49 5.64
CA GLN A 924 53.44 68.79 5.27
C GLN A 924 53.80 69.12 3.81
N PRO A 925 52.88 69.67 3.00
CA PRO A 925 53.24 70.15 1.68
C PRO A 925 54.34 71.22 1.77
N PRO A 926 55.36 71.20 0.90
CA PRO A 926 56.23 72.36 0.76
C PRO A 926 55.39 73.58 0.33
N GLU A 927 55.78 74.77 0.77
CA GLU A 927 55.10 76.00 0.33
C GLU A 927 55.17 76.09 -1.21
N PRO A 928 54.02 76.20 -1.91
CA PRO A 928 54.01 76.13 -3.37
C PRO A 928 54.70 77.36 -3.97
N SER A 929 55.51 77.13 -5.01
CA SER A 929 56.11 78.24 -5.76
C SER A 929 55.02 79.08 -6.44
N THR A 930 55.34 80.36 -6.69
CA THR A 930 54.38 81.31 -7.29
C THR A 930 53.84 80.84 -8.65
N GLU A 931 54.65 80.13 -9.43
CA GLU A 931 54.28 79.59 -10.74
C GLU A 931 53.28 78.42 -10.64
N GLU A 932 53.34 77.60 -9.58
CA GLU A 932 52.33 76.56 -9.33
C GLU A 932 50.98 77.13 -8.88
N VAL A 933 50.99 78.28 -8.19
CA VAL A 933 49.76 78.99 -7.80
C VAL A 933 49.11 79.64 -9.03
N GLU A 934 49.89 80.34 -9.85
CA GLU A 934 49.38 80.97 -11.09
C GLU A 934 48.86 79.95 -12.10
N SER A 935 49.53 78.81 -12.26
CA SER A 935 49.06 77.74 -13.17
C SER A 935 47.77 77.08 -12.67
N LYS A 936 47.62 76.83 -11.36
CA LYS A 936 46.35 76.35 -10.79
C LYS A 936 45.23 77.38 -10.91
N MET A 937 45.50 78.67 -10.70
CA MET A 937 44.51 79.74 -10.97
C MET A 937 44.11 79.80 -12.44
N ARG A 938 45.06 79.60 -13.37
CA ARG A 938 44.79 79.58 -14.82
C ARG A 938 43.92 78.39 -15.23
N VAL A 939 44.13 77.21 -14.66
CA VAL A 939 43.27 76.03 -14.89
C VAL A 939 41.87 76.27 -14.32
N GLY A 940 41.75 76.69 -13.06
CA GLY A 940 40.44 76.98 -12.47
C GLY A 940 39.66 78.12 -13.17
N TYR A 941 40.36 79.07 -13.79
CA TYR A 941 39.73 80.08 -14.64
C TYR A 941 39.25 79.52 -15.99
N LEU A 942 39.97 78.56 -16.58
CA LEU A 942 39.52 77.86 -17.79
C LEU A 942 38.30 76.99 -17.50
N ASP A 943 38.30 76.27 -16.38
CA ASP A 943 37.16 75.47 -15.90
C ASP A 943 35.92 76.37 -15.67
N TYR A 944 36.10 77.53 -15.00
CA TYR A 944 35.04 78.54 -14.84
C TYR A 944 34.49 79.02 -16.20
N VAL A 945 35.35 79.32 -17.17
CA VAL A 945 34.92 79.77 -18.52
C VAL A 945 34.19 78.65 -19.29
N GLU A 946 34.52 77.39 -19.05
CA GLU A 946 33.73 76.27 -19.58
C GLU A 946 32.36 76.14 -18.90
N GLU A 947 32.27 76.29 -17.57
CA GLU A 947 30.99 76.30 -16.85
C GLU A 947 30.12 77.49 -17.26
N GLU A 948 30.70 78.68 -17.42
CA GLU A 948 30.02 79.89 -17.90
C GLU A 948 29.49 79.70 -19.33
N LYS A 949 30.25 79.09 -20.24
CA LYS A 949 29.77 78.71 -21.58
C LYS A 949 28.60 77.71 -21.50
N LYS A 950 28.72 76.66 -20.69
CA LYS A 950 27.66 75.64 -20.51
C LYS A 950 26.39 76.26 -19.91
N PHE A 951 26.54 77.23 -19.01
CA PHE A 951 25.44 77.98 -18.40
C PHE A 951 24.76 78.94 -19.39
N LEU A 952 25.53 79.67 -20.21
CA LEU A 952 25.00 80.55 -21.26
C LEU A 952 24.29 79.77 -22.38
N ALA A 953 24.78 78.58 -22.72
CA ALA A 953 24.11 77.65 -23.63
C ALA A 953 22.79 77.12 -23.03
N ALA A 954 22.78 76.73 -21.75
CA ALA A 954 21.57 76.32 -21.04
C ALA A 954 20.52 77.45 -20.90
N LEU A 955 20.94 78.71 -20.94
CA LEU A 955 20.07 79.89 -21.00
C LEU A 955 19.63 80.26 -22.43
N GLY A 956 20.07 79.53 -23.46
CA GLY A 956 19.69 79.77 -24.87
C GLY A 956 20.27 81.05 -25.48
N LEU A 957 21.37 81.57 -24.93
CA LEU A 957 22.00 82.84 -25.35
C LEU A 957 23.27 82.66 -26.20
N SER A 958 23.66 81.42 -26.49
CA SER A 958 24.80 81.08 -27.36
C SER A 958 24.40 81.11 -28.84
N VAL A 959 24.96 82.05 -29.60
CA VAL A 959 24.95 82.02 -31.07
C VAL A 959 26.14 81.18 -31.54
N GLU A 960 25.89 79.97 -32.02
CA GLU A 960 26.90 79.16 -32.70
C GLU A 960 27.10 79.65 -34.14
N PRO A 961 28.33 79.87 -34.61
CA PRO A 961 28.60 80.16 -36.02
C PRO A 961 28.51 78.87 -36.86
N GLU A 962 27.89 78.94 -38.05
CA GLU A 962 27.77 77.80 -38.96
C GLU A 962 29.14 77.22 -39.36
N GLU A 963 29.30 75.90 -39.24
CA GLU A 963 30.44 75.19 -39.82
C GLU A 963 30.27 75.07 -41.35
N PRO A 964 31.31 75.33 -42.16
CA PRO A 964 31.24 75.19 -43.61
C PRO A 964 31.20 73.72 -44.03
N LEU A 965 30.38 73.42 -45.04
CA LEU A 965 30.27 72.07 -45.63
C LEU A 965 31.61 71.60 -46.23
N PRO A 966 31.94 70.29 -46.13
CA PRO A 966 33.15 69.74 -46.74
C PRO A 966 33.06 69.72 -48.27
N GLU A 967 34.18 70.06 -48.93
CA GLU A 967 34.33 69.94 -50.39
C GLU A 967 34.55 68.48 -50.84
N VAL A 968 34.38 68.24 -52.15
CA VAL A 968 34.22 66.91 -52.79
C VAL A 968 35.54 66.34 -53.31
#